data_AF-A0A5E4MRD3-F1
#
_entry.id   AF-A0A5E4MRD3-F1
#
_cell.length_a   1.000
_cell.length_b   1.000
_cell.length_c   1.000
_cell.angle_alpha   90.00
_cell.angle_beta   90.00
_cell.angle_gamma   90.00
#
_symmetry.space_group_name_H-M   'P 1'
#
loop_
_entity.id
_entity.type
_entity.pdbx_description
1 polymer ?
#
loop_
_entity_poly.entity_id
_entity_poly.type
_entity_poly.pdbx_seq_one_letter_code
_entity_poly.pdbx_strand_id
1 'polypeptide(L)'
;MNQSKHDGHFESIRYQLDALGYRQYMSPDSIGLVSQLVADLLHTTDSLKQYKNIAQNTLEVARNLEAKSTPYIRDNCSLIQEYNKLQTKLKKVHENEKLLEQKISILESEKKEWEQENEKLLQNVKVLEDEAVLKNAKLLELGNLFLIPQIEIKNKKLKSFRPTIEVDNFNNLTNEKINKNTANLKNDLLEKKVEELEQEILHLKQYIKDIKNQSSKSIPKLKSQIIKDDMDNIIDMRADNEVLKRQLDEALANHNEALFHLTRVTEEKKSLQRSLNEYINNHCNCDKDTSVILENNMQLVELKSKNQALESKIHTYEDKLKKALDEQNQLLDKINHSKNTENDLMLEIEKLSDEKNLQSQHISHLEKNIQKSKTEQNCKTKSWQGNKCCLCSNVTTDVLKQTLDADRNEYERKLEKLIKSQLDPLTCRKKSGDLEIAVSKLRAERDEYLYEINCLKKQHNAEILDLKRKNEEMKREEYERSDRQCILKLRREKDEFAEEIIGLKKEIDFLNSQLKKTKESIENNEYNEREYVQQLENEKHQLIEKHRSLTWENRNKQRDTEKYLREISYLKAELKRQISMMDDQKRCQDRLERALQSTQFAQSASEEQLERLHVRIEELKLMNNKLNDQLIDEQQERHKFKNTTIAIDHQRDSLTNEIEKKTKRISHLDSLVMDKEKQIQSLNSKLADAANKIANALSSQSNTEQLCDRLKIELSNIKSEYKLIESSTGGQQKEKKRLQNDLDMVVQDNKVLRSELEVSRKQAEDLKMQLQVYVLEVRRVEEMLEAKESEREEILEQFKTLNCEATQLENNNHSLESEAKSTKTLLREKEHRLSDLQRNLVDKEGLISSYESQISDLTHQVVSLESQLTSKNNNIAKLEHDLDACREICSTVDSAKFNLNERLNHVENLKQKAEEERLQLLDELSILNVQLERERSKVSTLESVLNDSRQECMKLTINNNNLVERLEDGEQKSKHIIEKLEKTKSELNLCRSTITSLEKEINVLKRQLNDVKFEKAKLEQTRREFHSTTL
;
A
#
# COMPACT_ATOMS: atom_id res chain seq x y z
N MET A 1 19.88 74.07 -57.90
CA MET A 1 20.46 73.83 -56.56
C MET A 1 21.21 72.49 -56.42
N ASN A 2 21.11 71.52 -57.34
CA ASN A 2 21.75 70.21 -57.14
C ASN A 2 23.21 70.10 -57.62
N GLN A 3 23.68 70.95 -58.56
CA GLN A 3 25.03 70.84 -59.11
C GLN A 3 26.15 71.04 -58.07
N SER A 4 26.06 72.07 -57.21
CA SER A 4 27.14 72.34 -56.22
C SER A 4 27.31 71.29 -55.12
N LYS A 5 26.38 70.32 -55.00
CA LYS A 5 26.55 69.15 -54.12
C LYS A 5 27.28 67.98 -54.82
N HIS A 6 27.18 67.88 -56.14
CA HIS A 6 27.91 66.86 -56.90
C HIS A 6 29.40 67.21 -57.02
N ASP A 7 29.74 68.48 -57.25
CA ASP A 7 31.13 68.93 -57.37
C ASP A 7 31.94 68.67 -56.09
N GLY A 8 31.42 69.05 -54.92
CA GLY A 8 32.10 68.82 -53.64
C GLY A 8 32.27 67.34 -53.26
N HIS A 9 31.38 66.46 -53.72
CA HIS A 9 31.55 65.02 -53.52
C HIS A 9 32.60 64.43 -54.48
N PHE A 10 32.64 64.93 -55.72
CA PHE A 10 33.67 64.57 -56.70
C PHE A 10 35.07 64.94 -56.22
N GLU A 11 35.27 66.17 -55.73
CA GLU A 11 36.56 66.63 -55.20
C GLU A 11 37.03 65.79 -54.01
N SER A 12 36.11 65.39 -53.10
CA SER A 12 36.43 64.54 -51.95
C SER A 12 36.90 63.14 -52.36
N ILE A 13 36.20 62.49 -53.30
CA ILE A 13 36.58 61.16 -53.82
C ILE A 13 37.87 61.24 -54.64
N ARG A 14 38.03 62.32 -55.44
CA ARG A 14 39.26 62.61 -56.19
C ARG A 14 40.47 62.71 -55.25
N TYR A 15 40.33 63.44 -54.15
CA TYR A 15 41.37 63.57 -53.13
C TYR A 15 41.73 62.21 -52.47
N GLN A 16 40.72 61.39 -52.14
CA GLN A 16 40.94 60.05 -51.59
C GLN A 16 41.65 59.12 -52.60
N LEU A 17 41.25 59.14 -53.87
CA LEU A 17 41.91 58.38 -54.94
C LEU A 17 43.34 58.85 -55.19
N ASP A 18 43.61 60.16 -55.16
CA ASP A 18 44.96 60.71 -55.30
C ASP A 18 45.86 60.35 -54.11
N ALA A 19 45.32 60.31 -52.88
CA ALA A 19 46.01 59.82 -51.69
C ALA A 19 46.32 58.31 -51.78
N LEU A 20 45.47 57.54 -52.45
CA LEU A 20 45.69 56.13 -52.79
C LEU A 20 46.55 55.93 -54.05
N GLY A 21 46.96 57.01 -54.73
CA GLY A 21 47.84 56.99 -55.92
C GLY A 21 47.14 56.84 -57.28
N TYR A 22 45.81 56.75 -57.33
CA TYR A 22 45.03 56.53 -58.55
C TYR A 22 44.79 57.82 -59.35
N ARG A 23 45.83 58.32 -60.05
CA ARG A 23 45.83 59.61 -60.77
C ARG A 23 45.07 59.67 -62.11
N GLN A 24 44.21 58.69 -62.41
CA GLN A 24 43.50 58.57 -63.68
C GLN A 24 42.23 59.45 -63.72
N TYR A 25 41.83 59.91 -64.91
CA TYR A 25 40.62 60.72 -65.09
C TYR A 25 39.35 59.90 -64.82
N MET A 26 38.40 60.47 -64.07
CA MET A 26 37.16 59.83 -63.66
C MET A 26 35.96 60.53 -64.30
N SER A 27 35.04 59.75 -64.89
CA SER A 27 33.79 60.28 -65.46
C SER A 27 32.80 60.67 -64.34
N PRO A 28 32.01 61.75 -64.48
CA PRO A 28 30.99 62.12 -63.51
C PRO A 28 29.95 61.02 -63.22
N ASP A 29 29.65 60.19 -64.21
CA ASP A 29 28.66 59.10 -64.08
C ASP A 29 29.14 57.94 -63.19
N SER A 30 30.46 57.78 -63.01
CA SER A 30 31.03 56.67 -62.22
C SER A 30 31.25 57.00 -60.74
N ILE A 31 31.02 58.25 -60.33
CA ILE A 31 31.31 58.77 -58.98
C ILE A 31 30.67 57.91 -57.88
N GLY A 32 29.39 57.57 -57.99
CA GLY A 32 28.67 56.84 -56.93
C GLY A 32 29.24 55.45 -56.65
N LEU A 33 29.53 54.68 -57.71
CA LEU A 33 30.16 53.35 -57.59
C LEU A 33 31.56 53.45 -57.00
N VAL A 34 32.34 54.43 -57.45
CA VAL A 34 33.74 54.61 -57.02
C VAL A 34 33.81 55.12 -55.58
N SER A 35 32.88 55.96 -55.14
CA SER A 35 32.74 56.35 -53.74
C SER A 35 32.54 55.14 -52.82
N GLN A 36 31.66 54.22 -53.23
CA GLN A 36 31.37 53.00 -52.47
C GLN A 36 32.61 52.10 -52.40
N LEU A 37 33.26 51.85 -53.55
CA LEU A 37 34.47 51.03 -53.62
C LEU A 37 35.65 51.61 -52.84
N VAL A 38 35.82 52.95 -52.82
CA VAL A 38 36.84 53.62 -52.01
C VAL A 38 36.52 53.53 -50.52
N ALA A 39 35.25 53.67 -50.12
CA ALA A 39 34.83 53.48 -48.73
C ALA A 39 35.07 52.04 -48.25
N ASP A 40 34.71 51.04 -49.05
CA ASP A 40 34.95 49.62 -48.77
C ASP A 40 36.45 49.31 -48.72
N LEU A 41 37.24 49.88 -49.63
CA LEU A 41 38.70 49.73 -49.66
C LEU A 41 39.37 50.37 -48.44
N LEU A 42 38.92 51.54 -48.00
CA LEU A 42 39.42 52.19 -46.78
C LEU A 42 39.03 51.38 -45.53
N HIS A 43 37.77 50.94 -45.42
CA HIS A 43 37.30 50.12 -44.30
C HIS A 43 38.05 48.79 -44.20
N THR A 44 38.25 48.10 -45.34
CA THR A 44 39.04 46.85 -45.38
C THR A 44 40.52 47.10 -45.10
N THR A 45 41.10 48.20 -45.57
CA THR A 45 42.50 48.58 -45.29
C THR A 45 42.70 48.87 -43.80
N ASP A 46 41.79 49.61 -43.16
CA ASP A 46 41.90 49.93 -41.73
C ASP A 46 41.58 48.73 -40.84
N SER A 47 40.63 47.87 -41.24
CA SER A 47 40.43 46.56 -40.62
C SER A 47 41.70 45.69 -40.71
N LEU A 48 42.35 45.64 -41.87
CA LEU A 48 43.59 44.90 -42.08
C LEU A 48 44.74 45.46 -41.22
N LYS A 49 44.85 46.79 -41.07
CA LYS A 49 45.80 47.42 -40.13
C LYS A 49 45.53 47.03 -38.68
N GLN A 50 44.26 47.01 -38.26
CA GLN A 50 43.88 46.56 -36.91
C GLN A 50 44.26 45.09 -36.69
N TYR A 51 43.89 44.19 -37.59
CA TYR A 51 44.28 42.77 -37.50
C TYR A 51 45.80 42.57 -37.54
N LYS A 52 46.53 43.34 -38.35
CA LYS A 52 48.00 43.31 -38.38
C LYS A 52 48.61 43.76 -37.05
N ASN A 53 48.11 44.82 -36.43
CA ASN A 53 48.56 45.28 -35.12
C ASN A 53 48.25 44.25 -34.02
N ILE A 54 47.05 43.66 -34.03
CA ILE A 54 46.67 42.58 -33.11
C ILE A 54 47.59 41.36 -33.29
N ALA A 55 47.87 40.96 -34.53
CA ALA A 55 48.80 39.87 -34.83
C ALA A 55 50.25 40.19 -34.39
N GLN A 56 50.75 41.41 -34.62
CA GLN A 56 52.07 41.82 -34.13
C GLN A 56 52.15 41.80 -32.60
N ASN A 57 51.17 42.38 -31.90
CA ASN A 57 51.10 42.37 -30.45
C ASN A 57 51.02 40.93 -29.90
N THR A 58 50.25 40.05 -30.56
CA THR A 58 50.12 38.64 -30.16
C THR A 58 51.43 37.87 -30.37
N LEU A 59 52.14 38.11 -31.48
CA LEU A 59 53.47 37.55 -31.74
C LEU A 59 54.54 38.07 -30.78
N GLU A 60 54.45 39.34 -30.36
CA GLU A 60 55.37 39.94 -29.40
C GLU A 60 55.12 39.42 -27.98
N VAL A 61 53.86 39.25 -27.57
CA VAL A 61 53.50 38.54 -26.33
C VAL A 61 53.96 37.09 -26.38
N ALA A 62 53.76 36.38 -27.49
CA ALA A 62 54.23 34.99 -27.66
C ALA A 62 55.76 34.89 -27.54
N ARG A 63 56.52 35.76 -28.22
CA ARG A 63 57.99 35.83 -28.08
C ARG A 63 58.43 36.15 -26.66
N ASN A 64 57.73 37.05 -25.96
CA ASN A 64 58.03 37.39 -24.57
C ASN A 64 57.72 36.24 -23.61
N LEU A 65 56.69 35.42 -23.88
CA LEU A 65 56.39 34.21 -23.13
C LEU A 65 57.41 33.10 -23.42
N GLU A 66 57.81 32.93 -24.69
CA GLU A 66 58.83 31.97 -25.12
C GLU A 66 60.22 32.31 -24.55
N ALA A 67 60.59 33.59 -24.52
CA ALA A 67 61.81 34.10 -23.89
C ALA A 67 61.79 33.92 -22.36
N LYS A 68 60.61 33.98 -21.73
CA LYS A 68 60.43 33.70 -20.29
C LYS A 68 60.41 32.20 -19.98
N SER A 69 60.00 31.34 -20.91
CA SER A 69 59.96 29.88 -20.73
C SER A 69 61.27 29.19 -21.09
N THR A 70 62.12 29.78 -21.95
CA THR A 70 63.40 29.18 -22.37
C THR A 70 64.34 28.82 -21.21
N PRO A 71 64.48 29.64 -20.14
CA PRO A 71 65.25 29.27 -18.95
C PRO A 71 64.72 28.00 -18.29
N TYR A 72 63.42 27.94 -18.01
CA TYR A 72 62.79 26.75 -17.42
C TYR A 72 62.88 25.51 -18.31
N ILE A 73 62.81 25.66 -19.64
CA ILE A 73 63.01 24.54 -20.57
C ILE A 73 64.46 24.04 -20.50
N ARG A 74 65.44 24.94 -20.41
CA ARG A 74 66.86 24.59 -20.23
C ARG A 74 67.12 23.93 -18.87
N ASP A 75 66.51 24.43 -17.81
CA ASP A 75 66.66 23.90 -16.45
C ASP A 75 65.96 22.55 -16.31
N ASN A 76 64.76 22.37 -16.88
CA ASN A 76 64.10 21.08 -16.98
C ASN A 76 64.91 20.08 -17.82
N CYS A 77 65.50 20.49 -18.96
CA CYS A 77 66.42 19.64 -19.71
C CYS A 77 67.66 19.25 -18.87
N SER A 78 68.17 20.16 -18.04
CA SER A 78 69.33 19.92 -17.17
C SER A 78 68.97 18.97 -16.02
N LEU A 79 67.84 19.20 -15.34
CA LEU A 79 67.28 18.32 -14.31
C LEU A 79 66.96 16.93 -14.85
N ILE A 80 66.40 16.81 -16.06
CA ILE A 80 66.19 15.51 -16.71
C ILE A 80 67.51 14.81 -17.01
N GLN A 81 68.56 15.55 -17.44
CA GLN A 81 69.89 14.97 -17.62
C GLN A 81 70.53 14.54 -16.29
N GLU A 82 70.36 15.30 -15.21
CA GLU A 82 70.88 14.95 -13.88
C GLU A 82 70.11 13.77 -13.27
N TYR A 83 68.79 13.76 -13.37
CA TYR A 83 67.93 12.64 -13.00
C TYR A 83 68.34 11.36 -13.73
N ASN A 84 68.51 11.42 -15.06
CA ASN A 84 68.97 10.27 -15.85
C ASN A 84 70.40 9.83 -15.45
N LYS A 85 71.32 10.76 -15.17
CA LYS A 85 72.67 10.45 -14.65
C LYS A 85 72.61 9.79 -13.27
N LEU A 86 71.76 10.27 -12.37
CA LEU A 86 71.52 9.71 -11.04
C LEU A 86 70.90 8.31 -11.13
N GLN A 87 69.88 8.12 -11.96
CA GLN A 87 69.24 6.82 -12.16
C GLN A 87 70.21 5.81 -12.81
N THR A 88 71.12 6.26 -13.68
CA THR A 88 72.20 5.42 -14.23
C THR A 88 73.24 5.06 -13.16
N LYS A 89 73.59 5.98 -12.25
CA LYS A 89 74.44 5.68 -11.08
C LYS A 89 73.76 4.69 -10.13
N LEU A 90 72.47 4.87 -9.86
CA LEU A 90 71.67 3.99 -9.00
C LEU A 90 71.62 2.56 -9.56
N LYS A 91 71.40 2.40 -10.87
CA LYS A 91 71.47 1.08 -11.55
C LYS A 91 72.83 0.40 -11.35
N LYS A 92 73.94 1.13 -11.52
CA LYS A 92 75.30 0.59 -11.28
C LYS A 92 75.55 0.21 -9.82
N VAL A 93 75.00 0.97 -8.87
CA VAL A 93 75.08 0.60 -7.44
C VAL A 93 74.31 -0.69 -7.17
N HIS A 94 73.10 -0.84 -7.73
CA HIS A 94 72.29 -2.06 -7.58
C HIS A 94 72.87 -3.29 -8.33
N GLU A 95 73.57 -3.08 -9.45
CA GLU A 95 74.35 -4.13 -10.13
C GLU A 95 75.55 -4.57 -9.27
N ASN A 96 76.25 -3.63 -8.63
CA ASN A 96 77.34 -3.93 -7.69
C ASN A 96 76.84 -4.62 -6.41
N GLU A 97 75.66 -4.24 -5.91
CA GLU A 97 74.98 -4.86 -4.77
C GLU A 97 74.69 -6.34 -5.06
N LYS A 98 74.11 -6.66 -6.24
CA LYS A 98 73.90 -8.06 -6.66
C LYS A 98 75.19 -8.85 -6.83
N LEU A 99 76.26 -8.23 -7.32
CA LEU A 99 77.59 -8.85 -7.39
C LEU A 99 78.17 -9.13 -5.99
N LEU A 100 77.89 -8.26 -5.02
CA LEU A 100 78.27 -8.47 -3.62
C LEU A 100 77.44 -9.58 -2.96
N GLU A 101 76.12 -9.61 -3.17
CA GLU A 101 75.23 -10.69 -2.71
C GLU A 101 75.67 -12.06 -3.26
N GLN A 102 75.96 -12.14 -4.57
CA GLN A 102 76.50 -13.37 -5.18
C GLN A 102 77.84 -13.78 -4.56
N LYS A 103 78.73 -12.82 -4.28
CA LYS A 103 80.02 -13.09 -3.66
C LYS A 103 79.89 -13.53 -2.19
N ILE A 104 78.93 -12.97 -1.45
CA ILE A 104 78.59 -13.41 -0.09
C ILE A 104 78.07 -14.84 -0.14
N SER A 105 77.14 -15.16 -1.04
CA SER A 105 76.58 -16.51 -1.20
C SER A 105 77.66 -17.56 -1.55
N ILE A 106 78.64 -17.21 -2.39
CA ILE A 106 79.80 -18.08 -2.66
C ILE A 106 80.64 -18.27 -1.39
N LEU A 107 80.99 -17.20 -0.68
CA LEU A 107 81.79 -17.29 0.56
C LEU A 107 81.06 -18.06 1.68
N GLU A 108 79.73 -17.99 1.76
CA GLU A 108 78.92 -18.80 2.66
C GLU A 108 78.96 -20.30 2.29
N SER A 109 78.97 -20.63 0.99
CA SER A 109 79.13 -22.01 0.53
C SER A 109 80.53 -22.56 0.84
N GLU A 110 81.60 -21.80 0.55
CA GLU A 110 82.98 -22.16 0.89
C GLU A 110 83.15 -22.32 2.41
N LYS A 111 82.62 -21.41 3.21
CA LYS A 111 82.63 -21.50 4.68
C LYS A 111 82.00 -22.82 5.16
N LYS A 112 80.87 -23.22 4.58
CA LYS A 112 80.16 -24.44 4.93
C LYS A 112 80.94 -25.70 4.54
N GLU A 113 81.67 -25.68 3.43
CA GLU A 113 82.59 -26.75 3.04
C GLU A 113 83.77 -26.86 4.01
N TRP A 114 84.37 -25.73 4.42
CA TRP A 114 85.43 -25.71 5.43
C TRP A 114 84.97 -26.17 6.82
N GLU A 115 83.75 -25.83 7.23
CA GLU A 115 83.14 -26.35 8.48
C GLU A 115 83.00 -27.87 8.43
N GLN A 116 82.53 -28.44 7.31
CA GLN A 116 82.43 -29.90 7.12
C GLN A 116 83.80 -30.59 7.08
N GLU A 117 84.81 -30.00 6.44
CA GLU A 117 86.15 -30.58 6.39
C GLU A 117 86.83 -30.52 7.76
N ASN A 118 86.64 -29.44 8.52
CA ASN A 118 87.11 -29.33 9.89
C ASN A 118 86.44 -30.37 10.81
N GLU A 119 85.15 -30.65 10.63
CA GLU A 119 84.44 -31.71 11.37
C GLU A 119 85.01 -33.12 11.05
N LYS A 120 85.34 -33.41 9.78
CA LYS A 120 86.04 -34.65 9.40
C LYS A 120 87.43 -34.73 10.03
N LEU A 121 88.21 -33.64 10.00
CA LEU A 121 89.53 -33.60 10.63
C LEU A 121 89.45 -33.81 12.14
N LEU A 122 88.47 -33.20 12.81
CA LEU A 122 88.21 -33.42 14.24
C LEU A 122 87.89 -34.89 14.55
N GLN A 123 87.13 -35.55 13.67
CA GLN A 123 86.82 -36.97 13.81
C GLN A 123 88.04 -37.87 13.54
N ASN A 124 88.89 -37.52 12.57
CA ASN A 124 90.17 -38.20 12.33
C ASN A 124 91.14 -38.05 13.51
N VAL A 125 91.19 -36.87 14.15
CA VAL A 125 91.99 -36.66 15.37
C VAL A 125 91.51 -37.59 16.49
N LYS A 126 90.20 -37.70 16.74
CA LYS A 126 89.67 -38.65 17.73
C LYS A 126 90.05 -40.10 17.43
N VAL A 127 89.95 -40.52 16.17
CA VAL A 127 90.36 -41.88 15.75
C VAL A 127 91.86 -42.11 16.01
N LEU A 128 92.71 -41.12 15.76
CA LEU A 128 94.15 -41.19 16.04
C LEU A 128 94.46 -41.13 17.55
N GLU A 129 93.67 -40.41 18.34
CA GLU A 129 93.75 -40.40 19.81
C GLU A 129 93.36 -41.76 20.39
N ASP A 130 92.27 -42.36 19.94
CA ASP A 130 91.84 -43.71 20.30
C ASP A 130 92.89 -44.75 19.89
N GLU A 131 93.46 -44.64 18.67
CA GLU A 131 94.52 -45.52 18.20
C GLU A 131 95.84 -45.32 18.97
N ALA A 132 96.14 -44.10 19.41
CA ALA A 132 97.29 -43.80 20.28
C ALA A 132 97.09 -44.35 21.70
N VAL A 133 95.88 -44.27 22.25
CA VAL A 133 95.52 -44.93 23.52
C VAL A 133 95.66 -46.45 23.41
N LEU A 134 95.18 -47.06 22.31
CA LEU A 134 95.36 -48.48 22.04
C LEU A 134 96.84 -48.87 21.87
N LYS A 135 97.64 -48.08 21.15
CA LYS A 135 99.09 -48.30 20.98
C LYS A 135 99.85 -48.12 22.29
N ASN A 136 99.47 -47.17 23.13
CA ASN A 136 100.04 -46.96 24.46
C ASN A 136 99.71 -48.12 25.42
N ALA A 137 98.47 -48.63 25.38
CA ALA A 137 98.11 -49.85 26.11
C ALA A 137 98.95 -51.06 25.65
N LYS A 138 99.16 -51.20 24.34
CA LYS A 138 99.99 -52.27 23.76
C LYS A 138 101.49 -52.12 24.05
N LEU A 139 102.01 -50.89 24.13
CA LEU A 139 103.37 -50.61 24.59
C LEU A 139 103.54 -50.98 26.07
N LEU A 140 102.51 -50.75 26.90
CA LEU A 140 102.49 -51.17 28.30
C LEU A 140 102.51 -52.71 28.47
N GLU A 141 101.90 -53.46 27.55
CA GLU A 141 101.94 -54.92 27.52
C GLU A 141 103.26 -55.51 26.98
N LEU A 142 104.07 -54.74 26.23
CA LEU A 142 105.16 -55.30 25.39
C LEU A 142 106.60 -54.94 25.79
N GLY A 143 106.87 -54.07 26.77
CA GLY A 143 108.27 -53.81 27.13
C GLY A 143 108.58 -52.96 28.36
N ASN A 144 109.29 -53.56 29.32
CA ASN A 144 110.08 -52.83 30.31
C ASN A 144 111.21 -52.04 29.63
N LEU A 145 111.24 -50.71 29.77
CA LEU A 145 112.42 -49.82 29.94
C LEU A 145 112.14 -48.39 29.44
N PHE A 146 111.84 -47.44 30.33
CA PHE A 146 112.76 -46.36 30.74
C PHE A 146 112.08 -45.31 31.63
N LEU A 147 112.84 -44.86 32.62
CA LEU A 147 112.56 -43.91 33.71
C LEU A 147 111.40 -42.90 33.49
N ILE A 148 110.37 -43.02 34.34
CA ILE A 148 109.54 -41.89 34.79
C ILE A 148 109.96 -41.55 36.23
N PRO A 149 110.56 -40.38 36.50
CA PRO A 149 110.66 -39.86 37.85
C PRO A 149 109.29 -39.33 38.33
N GLN A 150 108.43 -40.24 38.78
CA GLN A 150 107.22 -39.87 39.52
C GLN A 150 107.63 -39.37 40.92
N ILE A 151 107.17 -38.18 41.29
CA ILE A 151 106.88 -37.88 42.70
C ILE A 151 105.40 -37.50 42.78
N GLU A 152 104.72 -38.21 43.67
CA GLU A 152 103.28 -38.39 43.65
C GLU A 152 102.50 -37.38 44.51
N ILE A 153 101.40 -36.90 43.93
CA ILE A 153 100.02 -36.97 44.46
C ILE A 153 99.74 -36.38 45.86
N LYS A 154 98.91 -35.32 45.87
CA LYS A 154 97.61 -35.17 46.58
C LYS A 154 97.07 -33.75 46.27
N ASN A 155 95.84 -33.50 45.81
CA ASN A 155 94.63 -34.32 45.77
C ASN A 155 93.79 -34.11 44.49
N LYS A 156 93.30 -35.23 43.94
CA LYS A 156 91.97 -35.44 43.32
C LYS A 156 91.14 -34.20 42.90
N LYS A 157 91.36 -33.74 41.66
CA LYS A 157 90.35 -33.71 40.57
C LYS A 157 91.05 -33.15 39.32
N LEU A 158 90.96 -33.88 38.21
CA LEU A 158 91.75 -33.63 36.99
C LEU A 158 91.63 -32.17 36.51
N LYS A 159 92.79 -31.52 36.31
CA LYS A 159 92.93 -30.21 35.67
C LYS A 159 94.13 -30.25 34.71
N SER A 160 93.86 -29.98 33.44
CA SER A 160 94.68 -29.13 32.57
C SER A 160 93.68 -28.20 31.88
N PHE A 161 93.76 -26.87 31.85
CA PHE A 161 94.85 -25.92 32.11
C PHE A 161 96.06 -26.07 31.18
N ARG A 162 95.95 -25.46 30.00
CA ARG A 162 96.62 -24.16 29.81
C ARG A 162 95.84 -23.23 28.86
N PRO A 163 96.06 -21.89 28.96
CA PRO A 163 95.31 -20.90 28.22
C PRO A 163 96.07 -20.33 27.00
N THR A 164 95.35 -19.52 26.24
CA THR A 164 95.78 -18.55 25.24
C THR A 164 97.10 -17.86 25.57
N ILE A 165 97.97 -17.70 24.57
CA ILE A 165 99.04 -16.71 24.55
C ILE A 165 98.96 -15.99 23.20
N GLU A 166 98.85 -14.67 23.26
CA GLU A 166 98.81 -13.76 22.12
C GLU A 166 100.21 -13.63 21.48
N VAL A 167 100.25 -13.38 20.17
CA VAL A 167 101.51 -13.10 19.46
C VAL A 167 101.52 -11.63 19.05
N ASP A 168 102.29 -10.84 19.80
CA ASP A 168 102.57 -9.45 19.46
C ASP A 168 103.43 -9.34 18.19
N ASN A 169 103.17 -8.27 17.42
CA ASN A 169 103.93 -7.92 16.23
C ASN A 169 105.38 -7.56 16.57
N PHE A 170 106.33 -8.39 16.09
CA PHE A 170 107.72 -7.98 15.91
C PHE A 170 108.07 -7.94 14.42
N ASN A 171 107.94 -6.76 13.82
CA ASN A 171 108.84 -6.38 12.73
C ASN A 171 110.24 -6.27 13.34
N ASN A 172 111.17 -7.16 12.98
CA ASN A 172 112.58 -6.85 13.18
C ASN A 172 113.56 -7.65 12.30
N LEU A 173 114.41 -6.85 11.65
CA LEU A 173 115.84 -7.07 11.45
C LEU A 173 116.32 -8.24 10.57
N THR A 174 116.86 -7.82 9.44
CA THR A 174 117.90 -8.50 8.67
C THR A 174 119.03 -9.08 9.54
N ASN A 175 119.34 -10.34 9.25
CA ASN A 175 120.67 -10.94 9.19
C ASN A 175 121.59 -10.84 10.41
N GLU A 176 121.71 -11.98 11.07
CA GLU A 176 122.92 -12.31 11.82
C GLU A 176 124.19 -12.19 10.95
N LYS A 177 125.25 -11.64 11.55
CA LYS A 177 126.64 -12.10 11.38
C LYS A 177 127.19 -12.20 9.93
N ILE A 178 127.26 -11.06 9.23
CA ILE A 178 128.50 -10.52 8.58
C ILE A 178 128.27 -9.02 8.26
N ASN A 179 128.57 -8.16 9.25
CA ASN A 179 129.18 -6.82 9.10
C ASN A 179 129.22 -6.11 10.47
N LYS A 180 130.07 -6.63 11.37
CA LYS A 180 130.18 -6.17 12.77
C LYS A 180 130.86 -4.79 12.98
N ASN A 181 131.16 -4.03 11.92
CA ASN A 181 132.05 -2.85 11.98
C ASN A 181 131.43 -1.49 11.58
N THR A 182 130.12 -1.40 11.29
CA THR A 182 129.49 -0.11 10.91
C THR A 182 128.24 0.27 11.71
N ALA A 183 127.66 -0.65 12.48
CA ALA A 183 126.48 -0.35 13.32
C ALA A 183 126.83 0.52 14.55
N ASN A 184 127.97 0.30 15.20
CA ASN A 184 128.36 1.05 16.40
C ASN A 184 128.78 2.50 16.10
N LEU A 185 129.18 2.84 14.87
CA LEU A 185 129.58 4.21 14.52
C LEU A 185 128.41 5.15 14.20
N LYS A 186 127.17 4.62 14.10
CA LYS A 186 125.99 5.41 13.71
C LYS A 186 125.07 5.75 14.87
N ASN A 187 125.05 4.95 15.94
CA ASN A 187 124.38 5.32 17.19
C ASN A 187 125.22 6.30 18.00
N ASP A 188 126.53 6.04 18.20
CA ASP A 188 127.45 6.97 18.88
C ASP A 188 127.46 8.40 18.27
N LEU A 189 127.20 8.52 16.96
CA LEU A 189 127.16 9.79 16.24
C LEU A 189 125.80 10.51 16.35
N LEU A 190 124.71 9.79 16.64
CA LEU A 190 123.40 10.38 16.91
C LEU A 190 123.24 10.71 18.40
N GLU A 191 123.72 9.84 19.28
CA GLU A 191 123.70 10.02 20.74
C GLU A 191 124.56 11.23 21.14
N LYS A 192 125.80 11.36 20.64
CA LYS A 192 126.60 12.59 20.81
C LYS A 192 125.94 13.84 20.25
N LYS A 193 125.18 13.75 19.16
CA LYS A 193 124.55 14.92 18.54
C LYS A 193 123.29 15.37 19.27
N VAL A 194 122.63 14.46 19.99
CA VAL A 194 121.59 14.78 20.97
C VAL A 194 122.22 15.38 22.23
N GLU A 195 123.31 14.80 22.76
CA GLU A 195 124.04 15.37 23.91
C GLU A 195 124.60 16.77 23.61
N GLU A 196 125.17 17.01 22.42
CA GLU A 196 125.65 18.32 21.97
C GLU A 196 124.50 19.35 21.93
N LEU A 197 123.34 19.00 21.38
CA LEU A 197 122.17 19.88 21.32
C LEU A 197 121.53 20.11 22.71
N GLU A 198 121.52 19.12 23.60
CA GLU A 198 121.02 19.28 24.96
C GLU A 198 121.98 20.12 25.83
N GLN A 199 123.29 19.98 25.65
CA GLN A 199 124.29 20.85 26.28
C GLN A 199 124.22 22.28 25.73
N GLU A 200 123.98 22.49 24.43
CA GLU A 200 123.79 23.82 23.85
C GLU A 200 122.50 24.50 24.35
N ILE A 201 121.41 23.74 24.51
CA ILE A 201 120.16 24.23 25.15
C ILE A 201 120.38 24.58 26.63
N LEU A 202 121.18 23.80 27.37
CA LEU A 202 121.54 24.14 28.76
C LEU A 202 122.45 25.37 28.84
N HIS A 203 123.43 25.49 27.94
CA HIS A 203 124.32 26.64 27.86
C HIS A 203 123.57 27.93 27.51
N LEU A 204 122.63 27.88 26.56
CA LEU A 204 121.76 29.01 26.21
C LEU A 204 120.79 29.39 27.34
N LYS A 205 120.24 28.42 28.08
CA LYS A 205 119.42 28.69 29.27
C LYS A 205 120.21 29.31 30.42
N GLN A 206 121.47 28.92 30.59
CA GLN A 206 122.37 29.49 31.59
C GLN A 206 122.82 30.91 31.18
N TYR A 207 123.17 31.12 29.91
CA TYR A 207 123.52 32.43 29.34
C TYR A 207 122.39 33.46 29.50
N ILE A 208 121.14 33.06 29.25
CA ILE A 208 119.95 33.91 29.46
C ILE A 208 119.69 34.20 30.96
N LYS A 209 120.08 33.30 31.86
CA LYS A 209 119.96 33.45 33.32
C LYS A 209 121.03 34.38 33.90
N ASP A 210 122.23 34.35 33.35
CA ASP A 210 123.36 35.16 33.81
C ASP A 210 123.29 36.61 33.26
N ILE A 211 122.80 36.80 32.03
CA ILE A 211 122.49 38.14 31.47
C ILE A 211 121.40 38.86 32.28
N LYS A 212 120.45 38.14 32.89
CA LYS A 212 119.35 38.76 33.66
C LYS A 212 119.72 39.21 35.08
N ASN A 213 120.89 38.85 35.60
CA ASN A 213 121.26 39.05 37.01
C ASN A 213 122.50 39.94 37.23
N GLN A 214 123.16 40.45 36.18
CA GLN A 214 124.41 41.24 36.31
C GLN A 214 124.39 42.59 35.59
N SER A 215 123.42 43.46 35.90
CA SER A 215 123.54 44.91 35.63
C SER A 215 122.57 45.79 36.44
N SER A 216 122.70 45.79 37.77
CA SER A 216 122.34 46.96 38.57
C SER A 216 123.44 47.27 39.60
N LYS A 217 123.90 48.54 39.61
CA LYS A 217 125.08 49.09 40.32
C LYS A 217 126.46 48.68 39.73
N SER A 218 127.50 49.53 39.64
CA SER A 218 127.60 50.91 39.09
C SER A 218 129.04 51.46 39.23
N ILE A 219 129.73 51.81 38.12
CA ILE A 219 130.79 52.87 38.03
C ILE A 219 132.14 52.48 38.75
N PRO A 220 133.38 53.06 38.55
CA PRO A 220 133.87 54.20 37.72
C PRO A 220 135.19 54.08 36.86
N LYS A 221 135.40 55.09 35.96
CA LYS A 221 136.68 55.80 35.57
C LYS A 221 137.76 55.05 34.73
N LEU A 222 138.62 55.67 33.89
CA LEU A 222 139.00 57.07 33.55
C LEU A 222 139.58 57.08 32.09
N LYS A 223 139.25 57.94 31.10
CA LYS A 223 139.74 59.32 30.81
C LYS A 223 139.12 59.77 29.46
N SER A 224 138.28 60.82 29.41
CA SER A 224 138.60 62.23 29.08
C SER A 224 138.73 62.57 27.58
N GLN A 225 137.60 62.94 26.95
CA GLN A 225 137.35 63.84 25.81
C GLN A 225 135.85 63.65 25.43
N ILE A 226 135.03 64.63 25.00
CA ILE A 226 135.11 66.11 24.87
C ILE A 226 133.75 66.68 25.39
N ILE A 227 133.65 67.99 25.67
CA ILE A 227 132.42 68.62 26.19
C ILE A 227 131.80 69.56 25.13
N LYS A 228 130.58 69.25 24.65
CA LYS A 228 129.57 70.26 24.24
C LYS A 228 128.15 69.74 23.89
N ASP A 229 127.94 68.44 23.67
CA ASP A 229 126.71 67.93 23.04
C ASP A 229 125.66 67.34 24.02
N ASP A 230 125.86 67.46 25.34
CA ASP A 230 125.08 66.75 26.37
C ASP A 230 123.69 67.33 26.71
N MET A 231 123.16 68.30 25.94
CA MET A 231 121.80 68.84 26.16
C MET A 231 120.75 68.27 25.19
N ASP A 232 121.13 67.88 23.97
CA ASP A 232 120.18 67.38 22.97
C ASP A 232 119.82 65.91 23.23
N ASN A 233 120.79 65.07 23.65
CA ASN A 233 120.57 63.66 23.98
C ASN A 233 119.55 63.41 25.12
N ILE A 234 119.31 64.39 26.01
CA ILE A 234 118.32 64.30 27.09
C ILE A 234 116.90 64.66 26.60
N ILE A 235 116.80 65.36 25.47
CA ILE A 235 115.53 65.66 24.80
C ILE A 235 115.10 64.45 23.96
N ASP A 236 116.02 63.87 23.17
CA ASP A 236 115.74 62.72 22.31
C ASP A 236 115.31 61.48 23.12
N MET A 237 116.04 61.10 24.17
CA MET A 237 115.60 59.98 25.04
C MET A 237 114.26 60.22 25.74
N ARG A 238 113.81 61.49 25.86
CA ARG A 238 112.50 61.82 26.43
C ARG A 238 111.40 61.78 25.37
N ALA A 239 111.70 62.19 24.14
CA ALA A 239 110.84 61.99 22.98
C ALA A 239 110.62 60.50 22.69
N ASP A 240 111.69 59.69 22.71
CA ASP A 240 111.63 58.23 22.51
C ASP A 240 110.78 57.54 23.58
N ASN A 241 110.89 57.96 24.85
CA ASN A 241 110.03 57.45 25.92
C ASN A 241 108.56 57.86 25.73
N GLU A 242 108.26 59.06 25.22
CA GLU A 242 106.88 59.41 24.87
C GLU A 242 106.37 58.63 23.64
N VAL A 243 107.20 58.38 22.63
CA VAL A 243 106.83 57.59 21.45
C VAL A 243 106.55 56.14 21.85
N LEU A 244 107.42 55.52 22.64
CA LEU A 244 107.20 54.16 23.18
C LEU A 244 105.96 54.09 24.07
N LYS A 245 105.66 55.16 24.83
CA LYS A 245 104.44 55.22 25.64
C LYS A 245 103.17 55.37 24.79
N ARG A 246 103.20 56.21 23.75
CA ARG A 246 102.10 56.30 22.76
C ARG A 246 101.88 54.98 22.04
N GLN A 247 102.95 54.28 21.63
CA GLN A 247 102.87 52.96 21.00
C GLN A 247 102.31 51.90 21.96
N LEU A 248 102.63 51.96 23.26
CA LEU A 248 102.05 51.08 24.27
C LEU A 248 100.55 51.39 24.50
N ASP A 249 100.17 52.66 24.59
CA ASP A 249 98.78 53.09 24.75
C ASP A 249 97.94 52.73 23.51
N GLU A 250 98.51 52.86 22.30
CA GLU A 250 97.90 52.43 21.03
C GLU A 250 97.79 50.89 20.93
N ALA A 251 98.81 50.14 21.36
CA ALA A 251 98.73 48.69 21.44
C ALA A 251 97.67 48.21 22.45
N LEU A 252 97.50 48.92 23.58
CA LEU A 252 96.44 48.66 24.56
C LEU A 252 95.05 49.05 24.02
N ALA A 253 94.92 50.14 23.27
CA ALA A 253 93.69 50.52 22.59
C ALA A 253 93.26 49.44 21.57
N ASN A 254 94.19 49.03 20.70
CA ASN A 254 93.98 47.97 19.72
C ASN A 254 93.64 46.61 20.39
N HIS A 255 94.25 46.29 21.54
CA HIS A 255 93.92 45.11 22.32
C HIS A 255 92.50 45.18 22.91
N ASN A 256 92.10 46.35 23.43
CA ASN A 256 90.75 46.57 23.97
C ASN A 256 89.67 46.52 22.86
N GLU A 257 89.97 47.06 21.66
CA GLU A 257 89.08 46.97 20.50
C GLU A 257 88.96 45.52 19.99
N ALA A 258 90.08 44.78 19.96
CA ALA A 258 90.06 43.34 19.67
C ALA A 258 89.26 42.53 20.71
N LEU A 259 89.36 42.87 22.01
CA LEU A 259 88.53 42.27 23.07
C LEU A 259 87.05 42.64 22.93
N PHE A 260 86.72 43.86 22.51
CA PHE A 260 85.34 44.28 22.25
C PHE A 260 84.76 43.53 21.04
N HIS A 261 85.52 43.39 19.96
CA HIS A 261 85.14 42.56 18.82
C HIS A 261 84.98 41.09 19.19
N LEU A 262 85.90 40.52 19.98
CA LEU A 262 85.78 39.15 20.48
C LEU A 262 84.52 38.98 21.34
N THR A 263 84.24 39.93 22.24
CA THR A 263 83.03 39.92 23.07
C THR A 263 81.79 39.93 22.20
N ARG A 264 81.70 40.84 21.22
CA ARG A 264 80.58 40.92 20.27
C ARG A 264 80.40 39.62 19.49
N VAL A 265 81.48 39.03 18.97
CA VAL A 265 81.44 37.74 18.26
C VAL A 265 81.02 36.60 19.20
N THR A 266 81.39 36.62 20.48
CA THR A 266 80.88 35.63 21.45
C THR A 266 79.41 35.83 21.79
N GLU A 267 78.91 37.07 21.82
CA GLU A 267 77.49 37.38 22.04
C GLU A 267 76.62 37.00 20.82
N GLU A 268 77.12 37.25 19.61
CA GLU A 268 76.54 36.79 18.34
C GLU A 268 76.56 35.25 18.24
N LYS A 269 77.66 34.60 18.64
CA LYS A 269 77.74 33.13 18.72
C LYS A 269 76.72 32.58 19.73
N LYS A 270 76.56 33.21 20.91
CA LYS A 270 75.53 32.82 21.89
C LYS A 270 74.12 33.05 21.36
N SER A 271 73.85 34.13 20.61
CA SER A 271 72.51 34.37 20.05
C SER A 271 72.17 33.38 18.94
N LEU A 272 73.13 33.08 18.05
CA LEU A 272 73.01 32.01 17.07
C LEU A 272 72.83 30.63 17.72
N GLN A 273 73.55 30.35 18.81
CA GLN A 273 73.40 29.08 19.54
C GLN A 273 72.05 28.98 20.28
N ARG A 274 71.50 30.10 20.79
CA ARG A 274 70.11 30.13 21.30
C ARG A 274 69.11 29.88 20.17
N SER A 275 69.23 30.61 19.06
CA SER A 275 68.33 30.48 17.91
C SER A 275 68.41 29.09 17.26
N LEU A 276 69.59 28.46 17.24
CA LEU A 276 69.76 27.07 16.82
C LEU A 276 69.13 26.08 17.81
N ASN A 277 69.27 26.28 19.12
CA ASN A 277 68.60 25.43 20.12
C ASN A 277 67.07 25.61 20.10
N GLU A 278 66.58 26.80 19.77
CA GLU A 278 65.16 27.12 19.61
C GLU A 278 64.60 26.50 18.32
N TYR A 279 65.35 26.56 17.22
CA TYR A 279 65.09 25.83 15.98
C TYR A 279 65.07 24.31 16.19
N ILE A 280 66.04 23.76 16.93
CA ILE A 280 66.09 22.34 17.30
C ILE A 280 64.89 21.97 18.17
N ASN A 281 64.57 22.72 19.24
CA ASN A 281 63.39 22.43 20.08
C ASN A 281 62.07 22.46 19.28
N ASN A 282 61.92 23.41 18.35
CA ASN A 282 60.74 23.49 17.49
C ASN A 282 60.67 22.31 16.49
N HIS A 283 61.81 21.82 16.01
CA HIS A 283 61.91 20.62 15.15
C HIS A 283 62.06 19.29 15.90
N CYS A 284 62.18 19.27 17.23
CA CYS A 284 62.10 18.05 18.03
C CYS A 284 60.66 17.54 18.22
N ASN A 285 59.64 18.26 17.74
CA ASN A 285 58.28 17.72 17.61
C ASN A 285 58.18 16.59 16.57
N CYS A 286 59.21 16.36 15.74
CA CYS A 286 59.28 15.25 14.79
C CYS A 286 59.05 13.87 15.43
N ASP A 287 59.28 13.66 16.72
CA ASP A 287 58.96 12.38 17.38
C ASP A 287 57.44 12.11 17.44
N LYS A 288 56.61 13.15 17.55
CA LYS A 288 55.14 13.01 17.46
C LYS A 288 54.71 12.71 16.03
N ASP A 289 55.25 13.45 15.07
CA ASP A 289 54.93 13.23 13.66
C ASP A 289 55.43 11.85 13.19
N THR A 290 56.59 11.40 13.66
CA THR A 290 57.11 10.05 13.39
C THR A 290 56.25 8.97 14.05
N SER A 291 55.73 9.20 15.26
CA SER A 291 54.77 8.29 15.91
C SER A 291 53.44 8.23 15.15
N VAL A 292 52.90 9.38 14.70
CA VAL A 292 51.68 9.44 13.90
C VAL A 292 51.89 8.81 12.52
N ILE A 293 53.05 8.99 11.89
CA ILE A 293 53.42 8.33 10.64
C ILE A 293 53.58 6.81 10.83
N LEU A 294 54.16 6.36 11.94
CA LEU A 294 54.23 4.93 12.28
C LEU A 294 52.84 4.32 12.50
N GLU A 295 51.97 4.99 13.24
CA GLU A 295 50.60 4.54 13.50
C GLU A 295 49.75 4.53 12.22
N ASN A 296 49.84 5.59 11.40
CA ASN A 296 49.21 5.65 10.07
C ASN A 296 49.74 4.56 9.13
N ASN A 297 51.05 4.30 9.11
CA ASN A 297 51.63 3.21 8.31
C ASN A 297 51.15 1.83 8.79
N MET A 298 51.00 1.64 10.10
CA MET A 298 50.48 0.39 10.67
C MET A 298 48.99 0.18 10.32
N GLN A 299 48.17 1.24 10.40
CA GLN A 299 46.79 1.23 9.92
C GLN A 299 46.71 1.00 8.40
N LEU A 300 47.64 1.56 7.61
CA LEU A 300 47.69 1.39 6.16
C LEU A 300 48.09 -0.04 5.76
N VAL A 301 48.92 -0.72 6.56
CA VAL A 301 49.19 -2.17 6.43
C VAL A 301 47.96 -3.00 6.78
N GLU A 302 47.22 -2.67 7.84
CA GLU A 302 45.94 -3.33 8.15
C GLU A 302 44.89 -3.12 7.05
N LEU A 303 44.78 -1.92 6.49
CA LEU A 303 43.85 -1.62 5.40
C LEU A 303 44.24 -2.38 4.13
N LYS A 304 45.54 -2.51 3.83
CA LYS A 304 46.02 -3.38 2.75
C LYS A 304 45.66 -4.84 2.96
N SER A 305 45.82 -5.39 4.17
CA SER A 305 45.45 -6.79 4.44
C SER A 305 43.93 -7.01 4.37
N LYS A 306 43.13 -6.04 4.84
CA LYS A 306 41.66 -6.04 4.69
C LYS A 306 41.23 -5.95 3.22
N ASN A 307 41.86 -5.08 2.42
CA ASN A 307 41.59 -4.99 0.98
C ASN A 307 41.94 -6.29 0.25
N GLN A 308 43.10 -6.89 0.52
CA GLN A 308 43.49 -8.18 -0.09
C GLN A 308 42.53 -9.32 0.29
N ALA A 309 41.99 -9.30 1.51
CA ALA A 309 40.94 -10.23 1.94
C ALA A 309 39.57 -9.95 1.30
N LEU A 310 39.26 -8.68 0.98
CA LEU A 310 38.05 -8.30 0.24
C LEU A 310 38.15 -8.64 -1.25
N GLU A 311 39.29 -8.39 -1.90
CA GLU A 311 39.61 -8.83 -3.26
C GLU A 311 39.47 -10.35 -3.39
N SER A 312 40.03 -11.10 -2.44
CA SER A 312 39.87 -12.56 -2.38
C SER A 312 38.40 -12.98 -2.27
N LYS A 313 37.58 -12.26 -1.49
CA LYS A 313 36.13 -12.51 -1.39
C LYS A 313 35.41 -12.18 -2.68
N ILE A 314 35.68 -11.02 -3.29
CA ILE A 314 35.13 -10.59 -4.57
C ILE A 314 35.38 -11.68 -5.62
N HIS A 315 36.61 -12.19 -5.72
CA HIS A 315 36.93 -13.26 -6.66
C HIS A 315 36.11 -14.55 -6.40
N THR A 316 35.90 -14.94 -5.14
CA THR A 316 35.00 -16.07 -4.83
C THR A 316 33.51 -15.80 -5.12
N TYR A 317 33.08 -14.54 -5.21
CA TYR A 317 31.73 -14.18 -5.66
C TYR A 317 31.64 -14.14 -7.18
N GLU A 318 32.67 -13.66 -7.88
CA GLU A 318 32.79 -13.73 -9.35
C GLU A 318 32.72 -15.19 -9.83
N ASP A 319 33.48 -16.09 -9.21
CA ASP A 319 33.44 -17.54 -9.51
C ASP A 319 32.06 -18.17 -9.28
N LYS A 320 31.34 -17.75 -8.23
CA LYS A 320 29.97 -18.20 -7.96
C LYS A 320 28.98 -17.65 -8.98
N LEU A 321 29.11 -16.37 -9.34
CA LEU A 321 28.27 -15.73 -10.34
C LEU A 321 28.47 -16.38 -11.72
N LYS A 322 29.72 -16.70 -12.07
CA LYS A 322 30.08 -17.40 -13.30
C LYS A 322 29.47 -18.81 -13.36
N LYS A 323 29.56 -19.59 -12.28
CA LYS A 323 28.88 -20.89 -12.18
C LYS A 323 27.37 -20.78 -12.29
N ALA A 324 26.75 -19.81 -11.63
CA ALA A 324 25.31 -19.58 -11.73
C ALA A 324 24.88 -19.18 -13.16
N LEU A 325 25.70 -18.40 -13.87
CA LEU A 325 25.49 -18.04 -15.28
C LEU A 325 25.64 -19.26 -16.20
N ASP A 326 26.65 -20.11 -15.98
CA ASP A 326 26.83 -21.37 -16.72
C ASP A 326 25.65 -22.34 -16.48
N GLU A 327 25.16 -22.45 -15.25
CA GLU A 327 23.95 -23.21 -14.91
C GLU A 327 22.69 -22.63 -15.57
N GLN A 328 22.54 -21.30 -15.59
CA GLN A 328 21.42 -20.63 -16.27
C GLN A 328 21.45 -20.86 -17.79
N ASN A 329 22.63 -20.82 -18.42
CA ASN A 329 22.78 -21.12 -19.84
C ASN A 329 22.42 -22.59 -20.14
N GLN A 330 22.87 -23.55 -19.31
CA GLN A 330 22.47 -24.96 -19.45
C GLN A 330 20.96 -25.18 -19.27
N LEU A 331 20.28 -24.40 -18.42
CA LEU A 331 18.83 -24.44 -18.30
C LEU A 331 18.13 -23.83 -19.53
N LEU A 332 18.67 -22.74 -20.09
CA LEU A 332 18.17 -22.13 -21.32
C LEU A 332 18.28 -23.09 -22.51
N ASP A 333 19.41 -23.79 -22.65
CA ASP A 333 19.59 -24.81 -23.69
C ASP A 333 18.59 -25.96 -23.55
N LYS A 334 18.32 -26.43 -22.32
CA LYS A 334 17.28 -27.45 -22.05
C LYS A 334 15.88 -26.95 -22.40
N ILE A 335 15.56 -25.69 -22.10
CA ILE A 335 14.27 -25.07 -22.47
C ILE A 335 14.15 -24.96 -24.00
N ASN A 336 15.21 -24.56 -24.70
CA ASN A 336 15.21 -24.47 -26.16
C ASN A 336 15.08 -25.86 -26.81
N HIS A 337 15.74 -26.88 -26.26
CA HIS A 337 15.57 -28.26 -26.72
C HIS A 337 14.12 -28.75 -26.51
N SER A 338 13.52 -28.46 -25.35
CA SER A 338 12.11 -28.77 -25.06
C SER A 338 11.15 -28.08 -26.03
N LYS A 339 11.38 -26.81 -26.36
CA LYS A 339 10.56 -26.06 -27.34
C LYS A 339 10.69 -26.64 -28.75
N ASN A 340 11.88 -27.08 -29.15
CA ASN A 340 12.05 -27.75 -30.43
C ASN A 340 11.27 -29.07 -30.48
N THR A 341 11.33 -29.89 -29.41
CA THR A 341 10.51 -31.11 -29.35
C THR A 341 9.00 -30.83 -29.30
N GLU A 342 8.57 -29.72 -28.70
CA GLU A 342 7.17 -29.27 -28.70
C GLU A 342 6.72 -28.84 -30.11
N ASN A 343 7.57 -28.13 -30.86
CA ASN A 343 7.33 -27.78 -32.26
C ASN A 343 7.27 -29.02 -33.16
N ASP A 344 8.16 -30.00 -32.98
CA ASP A 344 8.16 -31.25 -33.73
C ASP A 344 6.87 -32.06 -33.46
N LEU A 345 6.42 -32.11 -32.20
CA LEU A 345 5.14 -32.74 -31.83
C LEU A 345 3.93 -31.98 -32.38
N MET A 346 3.96 -30.64 -32.41
CA MET A 346 2.93 -29.82 -33.04
C MET A 346 2.82 -30.10 -34.55
N LEU A 347 3.95 -30.20 -35.26
CA LEU A 347 3.98 -30.57 -36.68
C LEU A 347 3.46 -31.99 -36.92
N GLU A 348 3.70 -32.93 -36.00
CA GLU A 348 3.14 -34.29 -36.08
C GLU A 348 1.62 -34.31 -35.82
N ILE A 349 1.13 -33.49 -34.89
CA ILE A 349 -0.31 -33.30 -34.65
C ILE A 349 -1.00 -32.66 -35.87
N GLU A 350 -0.35 -31.70 -36.54
CA GLU A 350 -0.85 -31.08 -37.77
C GLU A 350 -0.99 -32.10 -38.91
N LYS A 351 0.04 -32.94 -39.14
CA LYS A 351 -0.03 -34.07 -40.09
C LYS A 351 -1.17 -35.03 -39.77
N LEU A 352 -1.32 -35.44 -38.50
CA LEU A 352 -2.39 -36.35 -38.06
C LEU A 352 -3.78 -35.71 -38.21
N SER A 353 -3.89 -34.39 -38.05
CA SER A 353 -5.11 -33.63 -38.32
C SER A 353 -5.44 -33.63 -39.82
N ASP A 354 -4.45 -33.43 -40.69
CA ASP A 354 -4.64 -33.49 -42.14
C ASP A 354 -4.97 -34.90 -42.64
N GLU A 355 -4.32 -35.95 -42.11
CA GLU A 355 -4.71 -37.33 -42.38
C GLU A 355 -6.15 -37.62 -41.96
N LYS A 356 -6.57 -37.15 -40.78
CA LYS A 356 -7.95 -37.25 -40.30
C LYS A 356 -8.93 -36.47 -41.20
N ASN A 357 -8.52 -35.32 -41.74
CA ASN A 357 -9.33 -34.54 -42.69
C ASN A 357 -9.48 -35.28 -44.03
N LEU A 358 -8.39 -35.86 -44.55
CA LEU A 358 -8.40 -36.73 -45.74
C LEU A 358 -9.29 -37.97 -45.54
N GLN A 359 -9.18 -38.64 -44.39
CA GLN A 359 -10.07 -39.76 -44.03
C GLN A 359 -11.53 -39.32 -43.93
N SER A 360 -11.82 -38.14 -43.36
CA SER A 360 -13.17 -37.58 -43.26
C SER A 360 -13.75 -37.24 -44.64
N GLN A 361 -12.93 -36.71 -45.57
CA GLN A 361 -13.32 -36.51 -46.97
C GLN A 361 -13.57 -37.84 -47.68
N HIS A 362 -12.76 -38.87 -47.43
CA HIS A 362 -12.97 -40.21 -47.98
C HIS A 362 -14.26 -40.85 -47.44
N ILE A 363 -14.58 -40.67 -46.16
CA ILE A 363 -15.86 -41.09 -45.56
C ILE A 363 -17.02 -40.35 -46.23
N SER A 364 -16.96 -39.02 -46.38
CA SER A 364 -18.00 -38.25 -47.09
C SER A 364 -18.18 -38.66 -48.56
N HIS A 365 -17.10 -39.10 -49.22
CA HIS A 365 -17.15 -39.64 -50.58
C HIS A 365 -17.81 -41.03 -50.62
N LEU A 366 -17.52 -41.90 -49.64
CA LEU A 366 -18.18 -43.19 -49.47
C LEU A 366 -19.67 -43.02 -49.11
N GLU A 367 -20.03 -42.07 -48.26
CA GLU A 367 -21.41 -41.71 -47.93
C GLU A 367 -22.17 -41.22 -49.16
N LYS A 368 -21.56 -40.38 -50.01
CA LYS A 368 -22.14 -39.99 -51.30
C LYS A 368 -22.34 -41.17 -52.26
N ASN A 369 -21.46 -42.17 -52.23
CA ASN A 369 -21.60 -43.38 -53.04
C ASN A 369 -22.68 -44.33 -52.48
N ILE A 370 -22.79 -44.45 -51.15
CA ILE A 370 -23.86 -45.19 -50.45
C ILE A 370 -25.23 -44.52 -50.68
N GLN A 371 -25.28 -43.20 -50.74
CA GLN A 371 -26.53 -42.47 -51.03
C GLN A 371 -26.94 -42.60 -52.51
N LYS A 372 -25.99 -42.78 -53.43
CA LYS A 372 -26.26 -43.10 -54.85
C LYS A 372 -26.66 -44.56 -55.09
N SER A 373 -26.36 -45.49 -54.18
CA SER A 373 -26.76 -46.90 -54.30
C SER A 373 -28.06 -47.25 -53.55
N LYS A 374 -28.81 -46.25 -53.06
CA LYS A 374 -30.01 -46.43 -52.22
C LYS A 374 -31.34 -46.03 -52.88
N THR A 375 -31.35 -45.73 -54.18
CA THR A 375 -32.57 -45.37 -54.93
C THR A 375 -33.18 -46.51 -55.74
N GLU A 376 -32.64 -47.74 -55.66
CA GLU A 376 -33.24 -48.93 -56.27
C GLU A 376 -33.29 -50.11 -55.28
N GLN A 377 -34.38 -50.89 -55.37
CA GLN A 377 -34.62 -52.19 -54.71
C GLN A 377 -34.93 -52.25 -53.19
N ASN A 378 -36.16 -51.83 -52.86
CA ASN A 378 -37.28 -52.72 -52.49
C ASN A 378 -37.10 -53.85 -51.42
N CYS A 379 -37.91 -53.75 -50.36
CA CYS A 379 -38.68 -54.83 -49.71
C CYS A 379 -38.02 -56.05 -49.01
N LYS A 380 -38.46 -56.25 -47.73
CA LYS A 380 -38.34 -57.47 -46.88
C LYS A 380 -36.89 -57.71 -46.38
N THR A 381 -36.64 -58.30 -45.21
CA THR A 381 -37.45 -59.23 -44.39
C THR A 381 -37.12 -59.06 -42.90
N LYS A 382 -38.07 -59.39 -42.01
CA LYS A 382 -37.75 -59.66 -40.58
C LYS A 382 -36.90 -60.94 -40.47
N SER A 383 -36.37 -61.20 -39.27
CA SER A 383 -36.51 -62.46 -38.51
C SER A 383 -35.19 -63.14 -38.03
N TRP A 384 -35.11 -63.34 -36.69
CA TRP A 384 -34.42 -64.45 -35.98
C TRP A 384 -32.87 -64.34 -35.98
N GLN A 385 -32.07 -64.81 -35.02
CA GLN A 385 -32.16 -65.54 -33.73
C GLN A 385 -30.93 -65.03 -32.88
N GLY A 386 -30.66 -65.30 -31.60
CA GLY A 386 -31.11 -66.32 -30.66
C GLY A 386 -29.91 -66.88 -29.85
N ASN A 387 -29.78 -66.43 -28.59
CA ASN A 387 -29.13 -67.08 -27.43
C ASN A 387 -27.60 -67.39 -27.32
N LYS A 388 -27.08 -67.03 -26.12
CA LYS A 388 -25.99 -67.67 -25.31
C LYS A 388 -24.55 -67.67 -25.86
N CYS A 389 -23.49 -67.57 -25.06
CA CYS A 389 -23.24 -67.12 -23.67
C CYS A 389 -21.70 -66.88 -23.57
N CYS A 390 -21.16 -65.94 -22.80
CA CYS A 390 -20.65 -66.15 -21.42
C CYS A 390 -19.97 -64.86 -20.90
N LEU A 391 -20.10 -64.60 -19.58
CA LEU A 391 -19.20 -63.89 -18.62
C LEU A 391 -18.23 -62.76 -19.11
N CYS A 392 -18.07 -61.63 -18.41
CA CYS A 392 -18.62 -61.15 -17.13
C CYS A 392 -18.44 -59.63 -16.93
N SER A 393 -19.18 -59.04 -15.98
CA SER A 393 -18.90 -57.77 -15.23
C SER A 393 -18.49 -56.50 -16.00
N ASN A 394 -19.11 -55.32 -15.82
CA ASN A 394 -20.19 -54.87 -14.94
C ASN A 394 -20.97 -53.77 -15.66
N VAL A 395 -22.30 -53.72 -15.47
CA VAL A 395 -23.11 -52.55 -15.85
C VAL A 395 -23.58 -51.86 -14.58
N THR A 396 -23.30 -50.57 -14.52
CA THR A 396 -23.75 -49.64 -13.48
C THR A 396 -25.23 -49.28 -13.63
N THR A 397 -25.83 -48.90 -12.51
CA THR A 397 -26.94 -47.93 -12.41
C THR A 397 -28.20 -48.18 -13.23
N ASP A 398 -29.31 -48.43 -12.53
CA ASP A 398 -30.42 -47.47 -12.66
C ASP A 398 -31.29 -47.33 -11.40
N VAL A 399 -31.72 -46.09 -11.16
CA VAL A 399 -32.92 -45.63 -10.42
C VAL A 399 -33.19 -46.11 -8.98
N LEU A 400 -32.89 -45.19 -8.04
CA LEU A 400 -33.74 -44.70 -6.93
C LEU A 400 -34.78 -45.68 -6.34
N LYS A 401 -34.56 -46.24 -5.14
CA LYS A 401 -34.82 -45.59 -3.83
C LYS A 401 -36.21 -44.93 -3.67
N GLN A 402 -37.21 -45.74 -3.34
CA GLN A 402 -38.26 -45.40 -2.36
C GLN A 402 -38.78 -46.67 -1.67
N THR A 403 -39.47 -46.49 -0.53
CA THR A 403 -39.91 -47.47 0.51
C THR A 403 -38.82 -47.82 1.54
N LEU A 404 -38.92 -47.43 2.82
CA LEU A 404 -39.98 -47.57 3.85
C LEU A 404 -40.05 -48.96 4.49
N ASP A 405 -39.47 -49.00 5.70
CA ASP A 405 -39.96 -49.61 6.95
C ASP A 405 -40.13 -51.13 7.12
N ALA A 406 -39.91 -51.51 8.40
CA ALA A 406 -40.27 -52.76 9.09
C ALA A 406 -39.69 -54.05 8.46
N ASP A 407 -38.75 -54.76 9.07
CA ASP A 407 -38.69 -55.22 10.48
C ASP A 407 -37.32 -55.94 10.63
N ARG A 408 -36.70 -56.28 11.77
CA ARG A 408 -36.90 -56.10 13.21
C ARG A 408 -36.04 -57.19 13.87
N ASN A 409 -35.18 -56.80 14.80
CA ASN A 409 -34.58 -57.65 15.85
C ASN A 409 -33.90 -58.98 15.44
N GLU A 410 -32.56 -59.05 15.48
CA GLU A 410 -31.90 -60.13 16.25
C GLU A 410 -30.44 -59.83 16.67
N TYR A 411 -30.22 -58.80 17.50
CA TYR A 411 -29.07 -58.76 18.43
C TYR A 411 -29.51 -58.24 19.80
N GLU A 412 -30.54 -58.88 20.34
CA GLU A 412 -30.88 -58.73 21.76
C GLU A 412 -30.01 -59.70 22.59
N ARG A 413 -29.40 -59.15 23.65
CA ARG A 413 -28.69 -59.77 24.79
C ARG A 413 -27.17 -59.56 24.73
N LYS A 414 -26.62 -58.69 25.58
CA LYS A 414 -26.53 -58.75 27.07
C LYS A 414 -25.52 -59.78 27.54
N LEU A 415 -24.89 -59.44 28.68
CA LEU A 415 -23.82 -60.16 29.39
C LEU A 415 -22.46 -59.90 28.72
N GLU A 416 -21.46 -59.31 29.38
CA GLU A 416 -21.17 -59.10 30.81
C GLU A 416 -20.05 -58.02 30.93
N LYS A 417 -19.65 -57.41 32.07
CA LYS A 417 -19.78 -57.76 33.50
C LYS A 417 -19.40 -56.54 34.39
N LEU A 418 -19.83 -56.56 35.67
CA LEU A 418 -19.11 -56.02 36.86
C LEU A 418 -18.50 -54.59 36.75
N ILE A 419 -19.01 -53.55 37.42
CA ILE A 419 -18.80 -53.16 38.84
C ILE A 419 -19.39 -51.71 38.97
N LYS A 420 -19.98 -51.18 40.05
CA LYS A 420 -20.13 -51.57 41.48
C LYS A 420 -21.43 -50.95 42.08
N SER A 421 -21.96 -51.59 43.14
CA SER A 421 -22.57 -51.04 44.39
C SER A 421 -23.40 -49.73 44.43
N GLN A 422 -24.45 -49.56 45.24
CA GLN A 422 -25.23 -50.34 46.24
C GLN A 422 -26.43 -49.39 46.60
N LEU A 423 -27.61 -49.76 47.12
CA LEU A 423 -28.08 -50.92 47.86
C LEU A 423 -29.46 -51.40 47.34
N ASP A 424 -29.71 -52.70 47.50
CA ASP A 424 -31.02 -53.39 47.52
C ASP A 424 -31.33 -53.71 49.02
N PRO A 425 -32.47 -54.33 49.44
CA PRO A 425 -33.59 -54.87 48.65
C PRO A 425 -35.02 -54.54 49.19
N LEU A 426 -36.06 -54.94 48.45
CA LEU A 426 -37.08 -55.91 48.92
C LEU A 426 -38.14 -56.24 47.84
N THR A 427 -37.80 -57.24 47.03
CA THR A 427 -38.62 -58.39 46.58
C THR A 427 -40.16 -58.34 46.49
N CYS A 428 -40.64 -58.67 45.27
CA CYS A 428 -41.70 -59.64 44.95
C CYS A 428 -43.20 -59.40 45.30
N ARG A 429 -43.95 -59.02 44.26
CA ARG A 429 -44.81 -59.93 43.44
C ARG A 429 -45.90 -60.77 44.15
N LYS A 430 -47.15 -60.49 43.73
CA LYS A 430 -48.39 -61.32 43.66
C LYS A 430 -49.22 -61.55 44.94
N LYS A 431 -50.41 -60.93 44.90
CA LYS A 431 -51.75 -61.47 45.25
C LYS A 431 -51.79 -62.85 45.92
N SER A 432 -52.23 -62.90 47.19
CA SER A 432 -53.05 -63.99 47.77
C SER A 432 -53.56 -63.62 49.17
N GLY A 433 -54.80 -64.01 49.48
CA GLY A 433 -55.19 -64.38 50.85
C GLY A 433 -55.68 -63.26 51.79
N ASP A 434 -54.83 -62.86 52.72
CA ASP A 434 -55.28 -62.80 54.13
C ASP A 434 -55.27 -61.42 54.79
N LEU A 435 -55.20 -60.33 54.02
CA LEU A 435 -55.44 -58.97 54.50
C LEU A 435 -56.84 -58.42 54.14
N GLU A 436 -57.53 -59.08 53.21
CA GLU A 436 -58.90 -58.75 52.80
C GLU A 436 -59.94 -59.11 53.88
N ILE A 437 -59.59 -60.02 54.80
CA ILE A 437 -60.44 -60.45 55.93
C ILE A 437 -60.33 -59.48 57.13
N ALA A 438 -59.14 -58.93 57.41
CA ALA A 438 -58.94 -57.99 58.52
C ALA A 438 -59.50 -56.59 58.20
N VAL A 439 -59.33 -56.12 56.95
CA VAL A 439 -59.84 -54.81 56.50
C VAL A 439 -61.37 -54.83 56.33
N SER A 440 -61.99 -55.99 56.06
CA SER A 440 -63.45 -56.10 55.94
C SER A 440 -64.17 -55.97 57.29
N LYS A 441 -63.58 -56.49 58.40
CA LYS A 441 -64.17 -56.32 59.75
C LYS A 441 -64.15 -54.85 60.21
N LEU A 442 -63.02 -54.16 60.05
CA LEU A 442 -62.90 -52.74 60.40
C LEU A 442 -63.71 -51.80 59.47
N ARG A 443 -64.13 -52.26 58.28
CA ARG A 443 -65.09 -51.53 57.43
C ARG A 443 -66.54 -51.79 57.84
N ALA A 444 -66.88 -53.01 58.27
CA ALA A 444 -68.20 -53.33 58.79
C ALA A 444 -68.52 -52.54 60.08
N GLU A 445 -67.59 -52.49 61.04
CA GLU A 445 -67.74 -51.74 62.30
C GLU A 445 -67.95 -50.23 62.04
N ARG A 446 -67.24 -49.64 61.06
CA ARG A 446 -67.46 -48.25 60.63
C ARG A 446 -68.87 -48.04 60.07
N ASP A 447 -69.38 -48.98 59.29
CA ASP A 447 -70.67 -48.85 58.62
C ASP A 447 -71.85 -49.10 59.58
N GLU A 448 -71.65 -49.88 60.65
CA GLU A 448 -72.57 -49.95 61.80
C GLU A 448 -72.72 -48.59 62.50
N TYR A 449 -71.60 -47.94 62.87
CA TYR A 449 -71.66 -46.60 63.50
C TYR A 449 -72.29 -45.53 62.59
N LEU A 450 -72.10 -45.62 61.27
CA LEU A 450 -72.74 -44.72 60.28
C LEU A 450 -74.25 -44.99 60.10
N TYR A 451 -74.69 -46.23 60.31
CA TYR A 451 -76.10 -46.60 60.32
C TYR A 451 -76.80 -46.11 61.60
N GLU A 452 -76.16 -46.30 62.75
CA GLU A 452 -76.70 -45.92 64.07
C GLU A 452 -76.86 -44.39 64.22
N ILE A 453 -75.88 -43.60 63.74
CA ILE A 453 -75.98 -42.13 63.67
C ILE A 453 -77.14 -41.66 62.76
N ASN A 454 -77.48 -42.41 61.70
CA ASN A 454 -78.59 -42.07 60.81
C ASN A 454 -79.97 -42.48 61.37
N CYS A 455 -80.07 -43.55 62.16
CA CYS A 455 -81.30 -43.89 62.87
C CYS A 455 -81.61 -42.87 63.98
N LEU A 456 -80.61 -42.45 64.77
CA LEU A 456 -80.78 -41.42 65.80
C LEU A 456 -81.22 -40.06 65.22
N LYS A 457 -80.72 -39.69 64.04
CA LYS A 457 -81.20 -38.49 63.30
C LYS A 457 -82.64 -38.61 62.77
N LYS A 458 -83.15 -39.81 62.51
CA LYS A 458 -84.57 -40.02 62.14
C LYS A 458 -85.51 -39.95 63.35
N GLN A 459 -85.06 -40.38 64.53
CA GLN A 459 -85.84 -40.30 65.76
C GLN A 459 -86.06 -38.84 66.21
N HIS A 460 -85.01 -38.02 66.19
CA HIS A 460 -85.08 -36.61 66.60
C HIS A 460 -86.04 -35.75 65.72
N ASN A 461 -86.13 -36.07 64.41
CA ASN A 461 -87.02 -35.36 63.48
C ASN A 461 -88.51 -35.73 63.64
N ALA A 462 -88.85 -36.83 64.32
CA ALA A 462 -90.24 -37.18 64.61
C ALA A 462 -90.80 -36.37 65.79
N GLU A 463 -90.01 -36.17 66.84
CA GLU A 463 -90.43 -35.47 68.07
C GLU A 463 -90.68 -33.97 67.85
N ILE A 464 -89.95 -33.34 66.92
CA ILE A 464 -90.13 -31.92 66.56
C ILE A 464 -91.50 -31.67 65.85
N LEU A 465 -92.08 -32.69 65.21
CA LEU A 465 -93.36 -32.59 64.51
C LEU A 465 -94.57 -32.73 65.45
N ASP A 466 -94.47 -33.58 66.48
CA ASP A 466 -95.53 -33.71 67.49
C ASP A 466 -95.55 -32.55 68.51
N LEU A 467 -94.42 -31.90 68.76
CA LEU A 467 -94.36 -30.66 69.57
C LEU A 467 -94.98 -29.43 68.87
N LYS A 468 -95.11 -29.43 67.54
CA LYS A 468 -95.85 -28.39 66.83
C LYS A 468 -97.38 -28.59 66.90
N ARG A 469 -97.85 -29.85 66.82
CA ARG A 469 -99.30 -30.15 66.87
C ARG A 469 -99.94 -29.79 68.22
N LYS A 470 -99.21 -29.98 69.33
CA LYS A 470 -99.68 -29.63 70.70
C LYS A 470 -99.73 -28.12 71.02
N ASN A 471 -99.17 -27.25 70.17
CA ASN A 471 -99.14 -25.80 70.42
C ASN A 471 -100.32 -25.04 69.77
N GLU A 472 -101.05 -25.67 68.84
CA GLU A 472 -102.18 -25.06 68.14
C GLU A 472 -103.56 -25.40 68.77
N GLU A 473 -103.61 -26.40 69.66
CA GLU A 473 -104.84 -26.79 70.39
C GLU A 473 -105.09 -25.98 71.68
N MET A 474 -104.14 -25.13 72.11
CA MET A 474 -104.21 -24.34 73.36
C MET A 474 -104.76 -22.91 73.20
N LYS A 475 -105.43 -22.57 72.08
CA LYS A 475 -105.94 -21.21 71.79
C LYS A 475 -107.36 -21.17 71.20
N ARG A 476 -108.29 -21.93 71.78
CA ARG A 476 -109.73 -21.65 71.71
C ARG A 476 -110.31 -21.66 73.12
N GLU A 477 -111.38 -20.88 73.30
CA GLU A 477 -111.99 -20.50 74.58
C GLU A 477 -111.08 -19.53 75.38
N GLU A 478 -111.58 -18.46 76.01
CA GLU A 478 -112.94 -18.20 76.48
C GLU A 478 -113.26 -16.68 76.63
N TYR A 479 -114.56 -16.39 76.82
CA TYR A 479 -115.23 -15.15 77.28
C TYR A 479 -115.44 -13.90 76.40
N GLU A 480 -116.71 -13.82 76.00
CA GLU A 480 -117.49 -12.78 75.32
C GLU A 480 -118.44 -12.11 76.35
N ARG A 481 -118.57 -10.76 76.39
CA ARG A 481 -119.87 -10.01 76.39
C ARG A 481 -119.84 -8.51 76.78
N SER A 482 -120.78 -7.79 76.14
CA SER A 482 -121.36 -6.45 76.42
C SER A 482 -120.98 -5.28 75.49
N ASP A 483 -121.92 -4.33 75.38
CA ASP A 483 -121.82 -2.97 74.83
C ASP A 483 -121.78 -2.81 73.29
N ARG A 484 -122.79 -3.36 72.61
CA ARG A 484 -122.95 -3.33 71.14
C ARG A 484 -123.55 -2.02 70.57
N GLN A 485 -123.99 -1.05 71.39
CA GLN A 485 -124.84 0.06 70.92
C GLN A 485 -124.10 1.34 70.49
N CYS A 486 -122.92 1.66 71.06
CA CYS A 486 -122.14 2.84 70.65
C CYS A 486 -121.45 2.71 69.28
N ILE A 487 -121.11 1.48 68.86
CA ILE A 487 -120.27 1.21 67.68
C ILE A 487 -120.94 1.65 66.35
N LEU A 488 -122.28 1.73 66.29
CA LEU A 488 -123.00 1.99 65.05
C LEU A 488 -123.03 3.45 64.58
N LYS A 489 -122.73 4.43 65.45
CA LYS A 489 -122.62 5.84 65.01
C LYS A 489 -121.27 6.13 64.36
N LEU A 490 -120.17 5.72 65.00
CA LEU A 490 -118.80 5.88 64.50
C LEU A 490 -118.52 5.17 63.16
N ARG A 491 -119.36 4.22 62.74
CA ARG A 491 -119.22 3.59 61.41
C ARG A 491 -119.57 4.54 60.26
N ARG A 492 -120.62 5.35 60.36
CA ARG A 492 -121.08 6.16 59.22
C ARG A 492 -120.08 7.26 58.85
N GLU A 493 -119.60 8.00 59.85
CA GLU A 493 -118.58 9.05 59.65
C GLU A 493 -117.26 8.49 59.09
N LYS A 494 -116.89 7.26 59.48
CA LYS A 494 -115.73 6.56 58.93
C LYS A 494 -115.91 6.23 57.44
N ASP A 495 -117.10 5.81 57.03
CA ASP A 495 -117.35 5.32 55.67
C ASP A 495 -117.33 6.49 54.65
N GLU A 496 -117.75 7.70 55.03
CA GLU A 496 -117.65 8.91 54.19
C GLU A 496 -116.19 9.34 53.95
N PHE A 497 -115.36 9.41 55.00
CA PHE A 497 -113.92 9.69 54.84
C PHE A 497 -113.17 8.62 54.03
N ALA A 498 -113.68 7.37 54.01
CA ALA A 498 -113.08 6.31 53.21
C ALA A 498 -113.24 6.57 51.70
N GLU A 499 -114.36 7.15 51.25
CA GLU A 499 -114.57 7.45 49.83
C GLU A 499 -113.69 8.60 49.32
N GLU A 500 -113.51 9.68 50.10
CA GLU A 500 -112.57 10.76 49.74
C GLU A 500 -111.12 10.24 49.64
N ILE A 501 -110.69 9.38 50.57
CA ILE A 501 -109.36 8.75 50.54
C ILE A 501 -109.19 7.85 49.30
N ILE A 502 -110.26 7.18 48.85
CA ILE A 502 -110.23 6.38 47.61
C ILE A 502 -110.17 7.29 46.37
N GLY A 503 -110.86 8.42 46.36
CA GLY A 503 -110.78 9.42 45.30
C GLY A 503 -109.37 9.98 45.14
N LEU A 504 -108.80 10.50 46.23
CA LEU A 504 -107.44 11.06 46.23
C LEU A 504 -106.37 10.01 45.87
N LYS A 505 -106.53 8.74 46.28
CA LYS A 505 -105.63 7.66 45.84
C LYS A 505 -105.65 7.45 44.33
N LYS A 506 -106.82 7.40 43.71
CA LYS A 506 -106.94 7.20 42.25
C LYS A 506 -106.26 8.34 41.47
N GLU A 507 -106.35 9.57 41.96
CA GLU A 507 -105.71 10.72 41.33
C GLU A 507 -104.18 10.72 41.53
N ILE A 508 -103.70 10.36 42.73
CA ILE A 508 -102.27 10.12 42.99
C ILE A 508 -101.72 9.00 42.10
N ASP A 509 -102.44 7.89 41.94
CA ASP A 509 -102.03 6.77 41.09
C ASP A 509 -101.98 7.17 39.60
N PHE A 510 -102.93 7.98 39.13
CA PHE A 510 -102.93 8.52 37.77
C PHE A 510 -101.75 9.48 37.52
N LEU A 511 -101.50 10.40 38.44
CA LEU A 511 -100.36 11.33 38.36
C LEU A 511 -99.02 10.59 38.43
N ASN A 512 -98.89 9.58 39.31
CA ASN A 512 -97.71 8.73 39.36
C ASN A 512 -97.50 7.94 38.07
N SER A 513 -98.56 7.45 37.42
CA SER A 513 -98.47 6.75 36.12
C SER A 513 -98.00 7.69 34.99
N GLN A 514 -98.48 8.94 34.97
CA GLN A 514 -97.97 9.97 34.04
C GLN A 514 -96.49 10.30 34.30
N LEU A 515 -96.14 10.53 35.57
CA LEU A 515 -94.77 10.89 35.99
C LEU A 515 -93.78 9.73 35.74
N LYS A 516 -94.24 8.48 35.82
CA LYS A 516 -93.45 7.31 35.43
C LYS A 516 -93.18 7.29 33.91
N LYS A 517 -94.19 7.52 33.08
CA LYS A 517 -94.03 7.58 31.61
C LYS A 517 -93.12 8.72 31.16
N THR A 518 -93.19 9.90 31.79
CA THR A 518 -92.28 11.00 31.46
C THR A 518 -90.85 10.70 31.90
N LYS A 519 -90.64 10.05 33.06
CA LYS A 519 -89.32 9.55 33.47
C LYS A 519 -88.76 8.51 32.51
N GLU A 520 -89.53 7.48 32.16
CA GLU A 520 -89.12 6.45 31.20
C GLU A 520 -88.79 7.05 29.82
N SER A 521 -89.50 8.09 29.38
CA SER A 521 -89.17 8.81 28.14
C SER A 521 -87.91 9.67 28.26
N ILE A 522 -87.63 10.26 29.43
CA ILE A 522 -86.40 11.04 29.67
C ILE A 522 -85.20 10.10 29.79
N GLU A 523 -85.31 9.00 30.52
CA GLU A 523 -84.26 7.98 30.67
C GLU A 523 -83.87 7.35 29.32
N ASN A 524 -84.85 7.05 28.46
CA ASN A 524 -84.57 6.57 27.10
C ASN A 524 -83.91 7.64 26.21
N ASN A 525 -84.31 8.92 26.33
CA ASN A 525 -83.66 10.00 25.60
C ASN A 525 -82.22 10.23 26.09
N GLU A 526 -81.99 10.25 27.41
CA GLU A 526 -80.64 10.31 27.99
C GLU A 526 -79.78 9.11 27.57
N TYR A 527 -80.35 7.90 27.48
CA TYR A 527 -79.64 6.72 27.00
C TYR A 527 -79.22 6.88 25.52
N ASN A 528 -80.15 7.30 24.66
CA ASN A 528 -79.89 7.54 23.24
C ASN A 528 -78.87 8.67 23.02
N GLU A 529 -78.95 9.76 23.80
CA GLU A 529 -77.97 10.85 23.78
C GLU A 529 -76.59 10.37 24.24
N ARG A 530 -76.51 9.52 25.27
CA ARG A 530 -75.23 8.91 25.72
C ARG A 530 -74.64 7.97 24.68
N GLU A 531 -75.44 7.13 24.02
CA GLU A 531 -74.94 6.30 22.91
C GLU A 531 -74.46 7.14 21.72
N TYR A 532 -75.19 8.20 21.37
CA TYR A 532 -74.79 9.12 20.30
C TYR A 532 -73.49 9.88 20.64
N VAL A 533 -73.36 10.36 21.88
CA VAL A 533 -72.10 10.95 22.37
C VAL A 533 -70.97 9.91 22.35
N GLN A 534 -71.21 8.67 22.78
CA GLN A 534 -70.19 7.61 22.74
C GLN A 534 -69.76 7.28 21.30
N GLN A 535 -70.68 7.30 20.33
CA GLN A 535 -70.37 7.15 18.90
C GLN A 535 -69.49 8.31 18.40
N LEU A 536 -69.88 9.56 18.68
CA LEU A 536 -69.08 10.74 18.32
C LEU A 536 -67.71 10.76 19.00
N GLU A 537 -67.61 10.29 20.25
CA GLU A 537 -66.34 10.13 20.94
C GLU A 537 -65.47 9.04 20.30
N ASN A 538 -66.06 7.91 19.90
CA ASN A 538 -65.35 6.84 19.19
C ASN A 538 -64.83 7.33 17.82
N GLU A 539 -65.66 8.04 17.05
CA GLU A 539 -65.25 8.67 15.78
C GLU A 539 -64.13 9.70 15.98
N LYS A 540 -64.25 10.56 17.02
CA LYS A 540 -63.20 11.51 17.40
C LYS A 540 -61.89 10.80 17.76
N HIS A 541 -61.93 9.69 18.49
CA HIS A 541 -60.73 8.90 18.79
C HIS A 541 -60.11 8.29 17.53
N GLN A 542 -60.91 7.70 16.64
CA GLN A 542 -60.45 7.17 15.35
C GLN A 542 -59.83 8.27 14.47
N LEU A 543 -60.42 9.47 14.42
CA LEU A 543 -59.89 10.62 13.69
C LEU A 543 -58.57 11.14 14.30
N ILE A 544 -58.46 11.18 15.64
CA ILE A 544 -57.21 11.55 16.33
C ILE A 544 -56.11 10.51 16.05
N GLU A 545 -56.44 9.22 16.05
CA GLU A 545 -55.49 8.14 15.77
C GLU A 545 -55.05 8.14 14.31
N LYS A 546 -55.98 8.34 13.36
CA LYS A 546 -55.67 8.56 11.94
C LYS A 546 -54.79 9.79 11.72
N HIS A 547 -55.07 10.89 12.41
CA HIS A 547 -54.23 12.10 12.38
C HIS A 547 -52.84 11.86 12.98
N ARG A 548 -52.72 11.10 14.07
CA ARG A 548 -51.43 10.67 14.64
C ARG A 548 -50.64 9.81 13.67
N SER A 549 -51.30 8.87 12.99
CA SER A 549 -50.67 8.04 11.95
C SER A 549 -50.14 8.88 10.78
N LEU A 550 -51.00 9.75 10.19
CA LEU A 550 -50.61 10.63 9.09
C LEU A 550 -49.51 11.63 9.47
N THR A 551 -49.53 12.18 10.69
CA THR A 551 -48.46 13.08 11.17
C THR A 551 -47.15 12.35 11.47
N TRP A 552 -47.20 11.08 11.89
CA TRP A 552 -46.01 10.23 12.01
C TRP A 552 -45.42 9.87 10.64
N GLU A 553 -46.28 9.49 9.68
CA GLU A 553 -45.89 9.17 8.31
C GLU A 553 -45.28 10.39 7.60
N ASN A 554 -45.90 11.57 7.71
CA ASN A 554 -45.35 12.82 7.18
C ASN A 554 -44.01 13.18 7.83
N ARG A 555 -43.84 12.98 9.14
CA ARG A 555 -42.55 13.20 9.82
C ARG A 555 -41.46 12.23 9.34
N ASN A 556 -41.81 10.98 9.03
CA ASN A 556 -40.85 10.03 8.46
C ASN A 556 -40.48 10.41 7.02
N LYS A 557 -41.47 10.67 6.15
CA LYS A 557 -41.23 11.18 4.80
C LYS A 557 -40.37 12.45 4.81
N GLN A 558 -40.60 13.37 5.75
CA GLN A 558 -39.79 14.58 5.93
C GLN A 558 -38.36 14.29 6.40
N ARG A 559 -38.16 13.34 7.34
CA ARG A 559 -36.81 12.88 7.71
C ARG A 559 -36.09 12.24 6.53
N ASP A 560 -36.79 11.50 5.68
CA ASP A 560 -36.19 10.84 4.52
C ASP A 560 -35.85 11.87 3.42
N THR A 561 -36.70 12.87 3.16
CA THR A 561 -36.32 13.99 2.27
C THR A 561 -35.16 14.82 2.84
N GLU A 562 -35.05 14.99 4.15
CA GLU A 562 -33.87 15.59 4.79
C GLU A 562 -32.60 14.74 4.62
N LYS A 563 -32.67 13.41 4.72
CA LYS A 563 -31.53 12.52 4.43
C LYS A 563 -31.08 12.69 2.98
N TYR A 564 -32.01 12.60 2.02
CA TYR A 564 -31.71 12.78 0.61
C TYR A 564 -31.16 14.19 0.30
N LEU A 565 -31.65 15.24 0.96
CA LEU A 565 -31.09 16.60 0.85
C LEU A 565 -29.65 16.68 1.36
N ARG A 566 -29.32 16.03 2.49
CA ARG A 566 -27.95 15.97 3.01
C ARG A 566 -27.04 15.16 2.09
N GLU A 567 -27.52 14.04 1.56
CA GLU A 567 -26.79 13.19 0.61
C GLU A 567 -26.52 13.91 -0.71
N ILE A 568 -27.53 14.58 -1.29
CA ILE A 568 -27.37 15.46 -2.46
C ILE A 568 -26.39 16.60 -2.17
N SER A 569 -26.42 17.22 -0.98
CA SER A 569 -25.45 18.26 -0.60
C SER A 569 -24.03 17.71 -0.47
N TYR A 570 -23.87 16.51 0.07
CA TYR A 570 -22.59 15.82 0.19
C TYR A 570 -22.03 15.47 -1.19
N LEU A 571 -22.84 14.86 -2.07
CA LEU A 571 -22.46 14.55 -3.45
C LEU A 571 -22.14 15.81 -4.26
N LYS A 572 -22.85 16.93 -4.05
CA LYS A 572 -22.51 18.24 -4.66
C LYS A 572 -21.18 18.81 -4.15
N ALA A 573 -20.85 18.61 -2.87
CA ALA A 573 -19.57 19.02 -2.30
C ALA A 573 -18.42 18.15 -2.83
N GLU A 574 -18.62 16.83 -2.89
CA GLU A 574 -17.64 15.88 -3.42
C GLU A 574 -17.40 16.09 -4.92
N LEU A 575 -18.45 16.35 -5.71
CA LEU A 575 -18.30 16.71 -7.13
C LEU A 575 -17.47 17.99 -7.31
N LYS A 576 -17.70 19.03 -6.49
CA LYS A 576 -16.86 20.24 -6.49
C LYS A 576 -15.41 19.95 -6.10
N ARG A 577 -15.19 19.06 -5.13
CA ARG A 577 -13.85 18.62 -4.70
C ARG A 577 -13.11 17.91 -5.84
N GLN A 578 -13.79 17.01 -6.57
CA GLN A 578 -13.20 16.32 -7.71
C GLN A 578 -12.93 17.24 -8.91
N ILE A 579 -13.81 18.21 -9.19
CA ILE A 579 -13.54 19.26 -10.20
C ILE A 579 -12.27 20.05 -9.83
N SER A 580 -12.14 20.50 -8.58
CA SER A 580 -10.94 21.20 -8.12
C SER A 580 -9.67 20.33 -8.23
N MET A 581 -9.76 19.03 -7.90
CA MET A 581 -8.65 18.09 -8.07
C MET A 581 -8.25 17.92 -9.55
N MET A 582 -9.21 17.86 -10.47
CA MET A 582 -8.89 17.79 -11.91
C MET A 582 -8.26 19.09 -12.42
N ASP A 583 -8.74 20.25 -11.98
CA ASP A 583 -8.15 21.55 -12.35
C ASP A 583 -6.70 21.67 -11.85
N ASP A 584 -6.42 21.22 -10.62
CA ASP A 584 -5.05 21.22 -10.07
C ASP A 584 -4.16 20.15 -10.73
N GLN A 585 -4.70 18.97 -11.05
CA GLN A 585 -3.99 17.96 -11.85
C GLN A 585 -3.63 18.50 -13.24
N LYS A 586 -4.56 19.21 -13.90
CA LYS A 586 -4.31 19.85 -15.19
C LYS A 586 -3.23 20.92 -15.08
N ARG A 587 -3.28 21.78 -14.06
CA ARG A 587 -2.20 22.77 -13.79
C ARG A 587 -0.84 22.13 -13.48
N CYS A 588 -0.81 20.92 -12.92
CA CYS A 588 0.41 20.14 -12.73
C CYS A 588 0.90 19.56 -14.06
N GLN A 589 0.01 19.03 -14.90
CA GLN A 589 0.34 18.56 -16.24
C GLN A 589 0.86 19.69 -17.14
N ASP A 590 0.19 20.85 -17.19
CA ASP A 590 0.65 22.03 -17.93
C ASP A 590 2.03 22.51 -17.47
N ARG A 591 2.38 22.32 -16.19
CA ARG A 591 3.71 22.64 -15.63
C ARG A 591 4.74 21.60 -16.03
N LEU A 592 4.38 20.32 -16.01
CA LEU A 592 5.24 19.22 -16.44
C LEU A 592 5.58 19.34 -17.94
N GLU A 593 4.59 19.61 -18.79
CA GLU A 593 4.77 19.79 -20.23
C GLU A 593 5.69 20.98 -20.55
N ARG A 594 5.53 22.12 -19.85
CA ARG A 594 6.43 23.26 -19.99
C ARG A 594 7.85 22.99 -19.49
N ALA A 595 8.00 22.25 -18.39
CA ALA A 595 9.31 21.82 -17.90
C ALA A 595 9.99 20.89 -18.91
N LEU A 596 9.25 19.90 -19.45
CA LEU A 596 9.72 18.94 -20.44
C LEU A 596 10.15 19.64 -21.74
N GLN A 597 9.34 20.58 -22.26
CA GLN A 597 9.71 21.42 -23.39
C GLN A 597 10.99 22.22 -23.11
N SER A 598 11.11 22.84 -21.93
CA SER A 598 12.32 23.59 -21.54
C SER A 598 13.56 22.70 -21.45
N THR A 599 13.45 21.47 -20.91
CA THR A 599 14.55 20.52 -20.88
C THR A 599 14.91 20.01 -22.27
N GLN A 600 13.93 19.84 -23.15
CA GLN A 600 14.15 19.41 -24.54
C GLN A 600 14.85 20.49 -25.36
N PHE A 601 14.48 21.77 -25.22
CA PHE A 601 15.22 22.89 -25.82
C PHE A 601 16.66 22.99 -25.28
N ALA A 602 16.85 22.82 -23.97
CA ALA A 602 18.19 22.82 -23.37
C ALA A 602 19.03 21.64 -23.86
N GLN A 603 18.44 20.45 -23.99
CA GLN A 603 19.07 19.26 -24.56
C GLN A 603 19.51 19.52 -26.00
N SER A 604 18.62 19.96 -26.90
CA SER A 604 18.98 20.21 -28.30
C SER A 604 20.03 21.32 -28.46
N ALA A 605 20.01 22.35 -27.59
CA ALA A 605 21.08 23.36 -27.56
C ALA A 605 22.43 22.76 -27.10
N SER A 606 22.41 21.83 -26.14
CA SER A 606 23.62 21.11 -25.72
C SER A 606 24.13 20.13 -26.78
N GLU A 607 23.25 19.44 -27.49
CA GLU A 607 23.58 18.55 -28.62
C GLU A 607 24.23 19.34 -29.76
N GLU A 608 23.69 20.51 -30.12
CA GLU A 608 24.28 21.40 -31.13
C GLU A 608 25.67 21.92 -30.70
N GLN A 609 25.86 22.27 -29.42
CA GLN A 609 27.18 22.64 -28.90
C GLN A 609 28.17 21.46 -28.95
N LEU A 610 27.71 20.26 -28.61
CA LEU A 610 28.52 19.04 -28.61
C LEU A 610 28.92 18.65 -30.04
N GLU A 611 28.03 18.79 -31.02
CA GLU A 611 28.33 18.58 -32.43
C GLU A 611 29.33 19.61 -32.98
N ARG A 612 29.19 20.90 -32.62
CA ARG A 612 30.19 21.94 -32.92
C ARG A 612 31.56 21.63 -32.30
N LEU A 613 31.60 21.11 -31.07
CA LEU A 613 32.83 20.69 -30.41
C LEU A 613 33.45 19.45 -31.09
N HIS A 614 32.65 18.48 -31.53
CA HIS A 614 33.13 17.34 -32.33
C HIS A 614 33.76 17.78 -33.65
N VAL A 615 33.10 18.66 -34.41
CA VAL A 615 33.67 19.23 -35.64
C VAL A 615 35.01 19.92 -35.33
N ARG A 616 35.09 20.69 -34.24
CA ARG A 616 36.33 21.34 -33.82
C ARG A 616 37.43 20.35 -33.41
N ILE A 617 37.08 19.23 -32.79
CA ILE A 617 38.02 18.14 -32.46
C ILE A 617 38.55 17.50 -33.74
N GLU A 618 37.73 17.26 -34.77
CA GLU A 618 38.19 16.73 -36.06
C GLU A 618 39.07 17.72 -36.83
N GLU A 619 38.75 19.02 -36.82
CA GLU A 619 39.66 20.06 -37.35
C GLU A 619 41.03 20.03 -36.65
N LEU A 620 41.04 19.91 -35.33
CA LEU A 620 42.28 19.84 -34.54
C LEU A 620 43.04 18.55 -34.79
N LYS A 621 42.36 17.39 -34.96
CA LYS A 621 43.00 16.13 -35.38
C LYS A 621 43.64 16.27 -36.77
N LEU A 622 42.94 16.84 -37.74
CA LEU A 622 43.46 17.12 -39.08
C LEU A 622 44.69 18.05 -39.04
N MET A 623 44.67 19.07 -38.18
CA MET A 623 45.83 19.96 -37.99
C MET A 623 47.00 19.23 -37.30
N ASN A 624 46.72 18.41 -36.29
CA ASN A 624 47.75 17.65 -35.56
C ASN A 624 48.41 16.60 -36.45
N ASN A 625 47.64 15.92 -37.31
CA ASN A 625 48.18 15.02 -38.33
C ASN A 625 49.14 15.76 -39.29
N LYS A 626 48.73 16.93 -39.81
CA LYS A 626 49.61 17.75 -40.67
C LYS A 626 50.90 18.21 -39.97
N LEU A 627 50.81 18.58 -38.70
CA LEU A 627 51.99 18.94 -37.88
C LEU A 627 52.87 17.72 -37.61
N ASN A 628 52.29 16.53 -37.44
CA ASN A 628 53.03 15.29 -37.26
C ASN A 628 53.73 14.84 -38.55
N ASP A 629 53.08 15.00 -39.71
CA ASP A 629 53.70 14.76 -41.03
C ASP A 629 54.90 15.72 -41.24
N GLN A 630 54.73 17.02 -40.96
CA GLN A 630 55.82 17.99 -40.98
C GLN A 630 56.96 17.64 -40.00
N LEU A 631 56.63 17.15 -38.81
CA LEU A 631 57.61 16.69 -37.83
C LEU A 631 58.40 15.47 -38.33
N ILE A 632 57.75 14.55 -39.06
CA ILE A 632 58.41 13.39 -39.69
C ILE A 632 59.36 13.87 -40.79
N ASP A 633 58.97 14.81 -41.64
CA ASP A 633 59.83 15.38 -42.68
C ASP A 633 61.05 16.10 -42.06
N GLU A 634 60.84 16.94 -41.05
CA GLU A 634 61.87 17.60 -40.22
C GLU A 634 62.82 16.59 -39.53
N GLN A 635 62.32 15.42 -39.13
CA GLN A 635 63.15 14.34 -38.58
C GLN A 635 63.98 13.68 -39.68
N GLN A 636 63.42 13.42 -40.86
CA GLN A 636 64.15 12.87 -42.01
C GLN A 636 65.27 13.80 -42.47
N GLU A 637 65.02 15.11 -42.55
CA GLU A 637 66.08 16.10 -42.84
C GLU A 637 67.16 16.11 -41.75
N ARG A 638 66.78 16.10 -40.46
CA ARG A 638 67.76 15.96 -39.36
C ARG A 638 68.57 14.66 -39.45
N HIS A 639 67.99 13.55 -39.91
CA HIS A 639 68.73 12.32 -40.17
C HIS A 639 69.71 12.46 -41.34
N LYS A 640 69.34 13.16 -42.43
CA LYS A 640 70.26 13.48 -43.54
C LYS A 640 71.43 14.35 -43.05
N PHE A 641 71.18 15.42 -42.31
CA PHE A 641 72.22 16.28 -41.74
C PHE A 641 73.11 15.57 -40.70
N LYS A 642 72.55 14.65 -39.91
CA LYS A 642 73.34 13.81 -39.00
C LYS A 642 74.30 12.90 -39.76
N ASN A 643 73.85 12.31 -40.87
CA ASN A 643 74.69 11.46 -41.72
C ASN A 643 75.80 12.27 -42.41
N THR A 644 75.52 13.51 -42.86
CA THR A 644 76.57 14.38 -43.42
C THR A 644 77.57 14.84 -42.36
N THR A 645 77.12 15.09 -41.13
CA THR A 645 78.02 15.41 -40.00
C THR A 645 78.95 14.25 -39.69
N ILE A 646 78.43 13.01 -39.61
CA ILE A 646 79.26 11.80 -39.42
C ILE A 646 80.29 11.64 -40.55
N ALA A 647 79.91 11.93 -41.80
CA ALA A 647 80.86 11.89 -42.93
C ALA A 647 81.95 12.97 -42.81
N ILE A 648 81.61 14.18 -42.34
CA ILE A 648 82.58 15.26 -42.08
C ILE A 648 83.50 14.91 -40.90
N ASP A 649 82.97 14.31 -39.82
CA ASP A 649 83.77 13.82 -38.69
C ASP A 649 84.79 12.77 -39.15
N HIS A 650 84.39 11.80 -39.97
CA HIS A 650 85.32 10.82 -40.56
C HIS A 650 86.38 11.47 -41.46
N GLN A 651 86.03 12.50 -42.23
CA GLN A 651 87.01 13.25 -43.03
C GLN A 651 87.99 14.04 -42.14
N ARG A 652 87.49 14.71 -41.09
CA ARG A 652 88.32 15.40 -40.09
C ARG A 652 89.30 14.43 -39.46
N ASP A 653 88.83 13.29 -38.96
CA ASP A 653 89.66 12.32 -38.25
C ASP A 653 90.72 11.70 -39.18
N SER A 654 90.39 11.49 -40.46
CA SER A 654 91.36 11.10 -41.49
C SER A 654 92.47 12.15 -41.69
N LEU A 655 92.08 13.43 -41.84
CA LEU A 655 93.03 14.55 -41.96
C LEU A 655 93.87 14.74 -40.69
N THR A 656 93.28 14.59 -39.50
CA THR A 656 94.01 14.64 -38.23
C THR A 656 95.04 13.52 -38.14
N ASN A 657 94.71 12.30 -38.56
CA ASN A 657 95.66 11.19 -38.65
C ASN A 657 96.79 11.46 -39.66
N GLU A 658 96.52 12.13 -40.78
CA GLU A 658 97.58 12.56 -41.70
C GLU A 658 98.49 13.64 -41.10
N ILE A 659 97.90 14.63 -40.42
CA ILE A 659 98.65 15.68 -39.73
C ILE A 659 99.54 15.05 -38.67
N GLU A 660 99.03 14.13 -37.85
CA GLU A 660 99.82 13.45 -36.81
C GLU A 660 101.00 12.66 -37.40
N LYS A 661 100.80 11.95 -38.52
CA LYS A 661 101.89 11.28 -39.28
C LYS A 661 102.94 12.29 -39.77
N LYS A 662 102.51 13.45 -40.29
CA LYS A 662 103.41 14.53 -40.75
C LYS A 662 104.18 15.15 -39.57
N THR A 663 103.52 15.41 -38.45
CA THR A 663 104.15 15.92 -37.21
C THR A 663 105.18 14.94 -36.64
N LYS A 664 104.86 13.64 -36.58
CA LYS A 664 105.82 12.58 -36.21
C LYS A 664 107.03 12.53 -37.15
N ARG A 665 106.83 12.81 -38.45
CA ARG A 665 107.92 12.90 -39.42
C ARG A 665 108.80 14.14 -39.21
N ILE A 666 108.21 15.28 -38.87
CA ILE A 666 108.93 16.53 -38.54
C ILE A 666 109.80 16.32 -37.29
N SER A 667 109.24 15.81 -36.19
CA SER A 667 110.00 15.59 -34.94
C SER A 667 111.18 14.62 -35.11
N HIS A 668 111.06 13.65 -36.02
CA HIS A 668 112.16 12.76 -36.37
C HIS A 668 113.27 13.45 -37.19
N LEU A 669 112.91 14.40 -38.07
CA LEU A 669 113.89 15.23 -38.78
C LEU A 669 114.58 16.22 -37.83
N ASP A 670 113.84 16.82 -36.89
CA ASP A 670 114.42 17.72 -35.88
C ASP A 670 115.44 16.98 -34.99
N SER A 671 115.13 15.75 -34.56
CA SER A 671 116.08 14.91 -33.83
C SER A 671 117.35 14.62 -34.63
N LEU A 672 117.24 14.39 -35.94
CA LEU A 672 118.38 14.19 -36.83
C LEU A 672 119.22 15.47 -37.00
N VAL A 673 118.58 16.65 -37.06
CA VAL A 673 119.26 17.95 -37.07
C VAL A 673 120.03 18.16 -35.77
N MET A 674 119.39 17.97 -34.60
CA MET A 674 120.04 18.11 -33.30
C MET A 674 121.27 17.19 -33.15
N ASP A 675 121.21 15.95 -33.64
CA ASP A 675 122.36 15.04 -33.58
C ASP A 675 123.50 15.46 -34.53
N LYS A 676 123.17 16.11 -35.66
CA LYS A 676 124.18 16.74 -36.54
C LYS A 676 124.79 17.99 -35.91
N GLU A 677 124.02 18.80 -35.21
CA GLU A 677 124.53 19.96 -34.46
C GLU A 677 125.48 19.54 -33.33
N LYS A 678 125.13 18.51 -32.54
CA LYS A 678 126.03 17.91 -31.54
C LYS A 678 127.32 17.39 -32.19
N GLN A 679 127.21 16.76 -33.36
CA GLN A 679 128.37 16.26 -34.12
C GLN A 679 129.30 17.42 -34.52
N ILE A 680 128.75 18.54 -35.00
CA ILE A 680 129.49 19.78 -35.33
C ILE A 680 130.15 20.39 -34.08
N GLN A 681 129.44 20.49 -32.96
CA GLN A 681 130.00 21.00 -31.70
C GLN A 681 131.22 20.17 -31.24
N SER A 682 131.17 18.84 -31.37
CA SER A 682 132.29 17.96 -31.04
C SER A 682 133.50 18.09 -31.98
N LEU A 683 133.28 18.53 -33.23
CA LEU A 683 134.37 18.80 -34.18
C LEU A 683 135.00 20.17 -33.89
N ASN A 684 134.19 21.17 -33.52
CA ASN A 684 134.68 22.48 -33.12
C ASN A 684 135.54 22.43 -31.85
N SER A 685 135.18 21.61 -30.84
CA SER A 685 136.02 21.44 -29.64
C SER A 685 137.39 20.84 -29.97
N LYS A 686 137.44 19.81 -30.83
CA LYS A 686 138.70 19.21 -31.31
C LYS A 686 139.57 20.19 -32.10
N LEU A 687 138.96 21.15 -32.79
CA LEU A 687 139.64 22.20 -33.55
C LEU A 687 140.25 23.25 -32.59
N ALA A 688 139.55 23.60 -31.52
CA ALA A 688 140.08 24.45 -30.45
C ALA A 688 141.27 23.81 -29.72
N ASP A 689 141.21 22.51 -29.43
CA ASP A 689 142.34 21.77 -28.81
C ASP A 689 143.59 21.70 -29.72
N ALA A 690 143.41 21.71 -31.04
CA ALA A 690 144.51 21.80 -31.99
C ALA A 690 145.15 23.21 -32.00
N ALA A 691 144.33 24.26 -31.92
CA ALA A 691 144.81 25.65 -31.84
C ALA A 691 145.61 25.91 -30.54
N ASN A 692 145.15 25.39 -29.40
CA ASN A 692 145.85 25.53 -28.12
C ASN A 692 147.25 24.87 -28.11
N LYS A 693 147.43 23.77 -28.87
CA LYS A 693 148.76 23.12 -29.01
C LYS A 693 149.73 23.96 -29.83
N ILE A 694 149.25 24.72 -30.82
CA ILE A 694 150.07 25.65 -31.61
C ILE A 694 150.47 26.88 -30.77
N ALA A 695 149.54 27.41 -29.96
CA ALA A 695 149.81 28.53 -29.05
C ALA A 695 150.95 28.21 -28.05
N ASN A 696 150.98 26.99 -27.50
CA ASN A 696 152.02 26.55 -26.57
C ASN A 696 153.41 26.39 -27.22
N ALA A 697 153.51 26.16 -28.53
CA ALA A 697 154.80 26.11 -29.23
C ALA A 697 155.40 27.53 -29.40
N LEU A 698 154.54 28.53 -29.64
CA LEU A 698 154.93 29.93 -29.83
C LEU A 698 155.35 30.64 -28.52
N SER A 699 154.82 30.20 -27.37
CA SER A 699 155.12 30.80 -26.06
C SER A 699 156.56 30.58 -25.58
N SER A 700 157.28 29.60 -26.15
CA SER A 700 158.69 29.33 -25.82
C SER A 700 159.67 30.37 -26.39
N GLN A 701 159.30 31.05 -27.48
CA GLN A 701 160.16 31.98 -28.23
C GLN A 701 160.08 33.44 -27.73
N SER A 702 159.05 33.79 -26.95
CA SER A 702 158.79 35.16 -26.49
C SER A 702 159.56 35.58 -25.21
N ASN A 703 160.05 34.61 -24.43
CA ASN A 703 160.67 34.88 -23.11
C ASN A 703 162.03 35.62 -23.17
N THR A 704 162.65 35.76 -24.34
CA THR A 704 163.89 36.52 -24.55
C THR A 704 163.67 37.98 -24.95
N GLU A 705 162.45 38.38 -25.35
CA GLU A 705 162.06 39.78 -25.59
C GLU A 705 161.43 40.45 -24.36
N GLN A 706 161.63 39.83 -23.20
CA GLN A 706 162.09 40.47 -21.96
C GLN A 706 161.70 41.94 -21.69
N LEU A 707 161.13 42.13 -20.49
CA LEU A 707 161.65 43.05 -19.45
C LEU A 707 161.47 44.57 -19.68
N CYS A 708 161.55 45.06 -20.92
CA CYS A 708 161.37 46.46 -21.31
C CYS A 708 159.92 46.97 -21.17
N ASP A 709 158.93 46.07 -21.18
CA ASP A 709 157.51 46.43 -21.06
C ASP A 709 157.03 46.62 -19.61
N ARG A 710 157.74 46.09 -18.61
CA ARG A 710 157.22 46.05 -17.23
C ARG A 710 157.03 47.42 -16.57
N LEU A 711 157.90 48.40 -16.84
CA LEU A 711 157.80 49.75 -16.27
C LEU A 711 156.77 50.66 -16.97
N LYS A 712 156.12 50.20 -18.05
CA LYS A 712 155.07 50.96 -18.76
C LYS A 712 153.64 50.47 -18.46
N ILE A 713 153.48 49.25 -17.93
CA ILE A 713 152.16 48.60 -17.74
C ILE A 713 151.48 49.01 -16.41
N GLU A 714 152.22 49.35 -15.36
CA GLU A 714 151.61 49.76 -14.07
C GLU A 714 150.75 51.03 -14.19
N LEU A 715 151.06 51.91 -15.15
CA LEU A 715 150.28 53.12 -15.45
C LEU A 715 149.02 52.87 -16.30
N SER A 716 148.87 51.71 -16.95
CA SER A 716 147.66 51.38 -17.72
C SER A 716 146.59 50.67 -16.91
N ASN A 717 146.97 49.87 -15.89
CA ASN A 717 146.04 49.02 -15.15
C ASN A 717 145.04 49.81 -14.29
N ILE A 718 145.43 50.95 -13.71
CA ILE A 718 144.52 51.82 -12.93
C ILE A 718 143.41 52.43 -13.83
N LYS A 719 143.61 52.51 -15.16
CA LYS A 719 142.60 53.02 -16.11
C LYS A 719 141.61 51.96 -16.61
N SER A 720 141.90 50.66 -16.50
CA SER A 720 141.01 49.60 -16.97
C SER A 720 139.98 49.15 -15.92
N GLU A 721 140.33 49.17 -14.63
CA GLU A 721 139.42 48.77 -13.54
C GLU A 721 138.17 49.66 -13.44
N TYR A 722 138.32 50.98 -13.65
CA TYR A 722 137.19 51.92 -13.67
C TYR A 722 136.14 51.60 -14.75
N LYS A 723 136.58 51.03 -15.89
CA LYS A 723 135.73 50.76 -17.06
C LYS A 723 134.92 49.46 -16.94
N LEU A 724 135.35 48.54 -16.09
CA LEU A 724 134.62 47.30 -15.77
C LEU A 724 133.39 47.58 -14.91
N ILE A 725 133.50 48.47 -13.92
CA ILE A 725 132.41 48.86 -13.01
C ILE A 725 131.26 49.53 -13.79
N GLU A 726 131.58 50.36 -14.78
CA GLU A 726 130.61 51.08 -15.63
C GLU A 726 129.75 50.14 -16.51
N SER A 727 130.22 48.91 -16.78
CA SER A 727 129.48 47.90 -17.55
C SER A 727 128.56 47.00 -16.71
N SER A 728 128.87 46.83 -15.41
CA SER A 728 128.09 46.00 -14.48
C SER A 728 126.74 46.66 -14.11
N THR A 729 126.75 47.97 -13.87
CA THR A 729 125.56 48.78 -13.59
C THR A 729 124.56 48.78 -14.76
N GLY A 730 125.05 48.72 -16.00
CA GLY A 730 124.23 48.60 -17.21
C GLY A 730 123.46 47.27 -17.33
N GLY A 731 123.94 46.20 -16.69
CA GLY A 731 123.23 44.92 -16.58
C GLY A 731 122.08 45.00 -15.58
N GLN A 732 122.40 45.42 -14.35
CA GLN A 732 121.43 45.56 -13.25
C GLN A 732 120.28 46.52 -13.61
N GLN A 733 120.55 47.58 -14.36
CA GLN A 733 119.52 48.54 -14.80
C GLN A 733 118.54 47.95 -15.83
N LYS A 734 118.95 46.94 -16.63
CA LYS A 734 118.06 46.23 -17.56
C LYS A 734 117.19 45.20 -16.83
N GLU A 735 117.76 44.52 -15.85
CA GLU A 735 117.05 43.56 -15.00
C GLU A 735 115.99 44.26 -14.13
N LYS A 736 116.33 45.38 -13.49
CA LYS A 736 115.37 46.25 -12.78
C LYS A 736 114.21 46.70 -13.68
N LYS A 737 114.46 47.01 -14.95
CA LYS A 737 113.39 47.36 -15.91
C LYS A 737 112.52 46.17 -16.31
N ARG A 738 113.06 44.96 -16.42
CA ARG A 738 112.24 43.74 -16.62
C ARG A 738 111.34 43.49 -15.42
N LEU A 739 111.92 43.43 -14.22
CA LEU A 739 111.18 43.19 -12.98
C LEU A 739 110.11 44.27 -12.71
N GLN A 740 110.35 45.52 -13.10
CA GLN A 740 109.33 46.57 -13.04
C GLN A 740 108.18 46.30 -14.03
N ASN A 741 108.48 45.97 -15.29
CA ASN A 741 107.46 45.66 -16.29
C ASN A 741 106.63 44.41 -15.90
N ASP A 742 107.28 43.39 -15.35
CA ASP A 742 106.62 42.16 -14.89
C ASP A 742 105.71 42.46 -13.68
N LEU A 743 106.14 43.34 -12.76
CA LEU A 743 105.33 43.82 -11.64
C LEU A 743 104.13 44.66 -12.13
N ASP A 744 104.35 45.57 -13.09
CA ASP A 744 103.29 46.41 -13.66
C ASP A 744 102.24 45.56 -14.41
N MET A 745 102.67 44.49 -15.10
CA MET A 745 101.79 43.49 -15.70
C MET A 745 100.95 42.76 -14.64
N VAL A 746 101.59 42.21 -13.59
CA VAL A 746 100.87 41.53 -12.50
C VAL A 746 99.91 42.47 -11.75
N VAL A 747 100.25 43.76 -11.61
CA VAL A 747 99.35 44.78 -11.04
C VAL A 747 98.16 45.03 -11.96
N GLN A 748 98.35 45.03 -13.28
CA GLN A 748 97.25 45.18 -14.24
C GLN A 748 96.34 43.95 -14.27
N ASP A 749 96.90 42.74 -14.25
CA ASP A 749 96.15 41.49 -14.16
C ASP A 749 95.32 41.41 -12.87
N ASN A 750 95.89 41.85 -11.73
CA ASN A 750 95.16 41.96 -10.47
C ASN A 750 94.00 42.97 -10.53
N LYS A 751 94.09 44.04 -11.33
CA LYS A 751 92.96 44.97 -11.54
C LYS A 751 91.87 44.33 -12.41
N VAL A 752 92.25 43.60 -13.47
CA VAL A 752 91.31 42.87 -14.33
C VAL A 752 90.57 41.81 -13.50
N LEU A 753 91.28 40.95 -12.77
CA LEU A 753 90.71 39.92 -11.90
C LEU A 753 89.76 40.50 -10.84
N ARG A 754 90.08 41.67 -10.25
CA ARG A 754 89.16 42.37 -9.32
C ARG A 754 87.90 42.87 -10.01
N SER A 755 88.00 43.37 -11.25
CA SER A 755 86.84 43.81 -12.02
C SER A 755 85.95 42.63 -12.45
N GLU A 756 86.54 41.49 -12.82
CA GLU A 756 85.82 40.25 -13.15
C GLU A 756 85.12 39.68 -11.91
N LEU A 757 85.79 39.64 -10.75
CA LEU A 757 85.21 39.19 -9.49
C LEU A 757 84.01 40.06 -9.07
N GLU A 758 84.09 41.38 -9.24
CA GLU A 758 82.97 42.31 -8.97
C GLU A 758 81.79 42.09 -9.94
N VAL A 759 82.05 41.76 -11.21
CA VAL A 759 81.00 41.39 -12.17
C VAL A 759 80.35 40.06 -11.78
N SER A 760 81.13 39.02 -11.44
CA SER A 760 80.59 37.74 -10.96
C SER A 760 79.82 37.88 -9.65
N ARG A 761 80.24 38.78 -8.76
CA ARG A 761 79.51 39.11 -7.52
C ARG A 761 78.13 39.69 -7.84
N LYS A 762 78.05 40.67 -8.76
CA LYS A 762 76.76 41.26 -9.18
C LYS A 762 75.84 40.24 -9.84
N GLN A 763 76.38 39.38 -10.71
CA GLN A 763 75.64 38.27 -11.31
C GLN A 763 75.07 37.32 -10.24
N ALA A 764 75.81 37.04 -9.16
CA ALA A 764 75.30 36.25 -8.04
C ALA A 764 74.21 36.97 -7.22
N GLU A 765 74.30 38.29 -7.04
CA GLU A 765 73.25 39.11 -6.41
C GLU A 765 71.98 39.18 -7.28
N ASP A 766 72.11 39.34 -8.59
CA ASP A 766 71.00 39.31 -9.56
C ASP A 766 70.29 37.94 -9.59
N LEU A 767 71.06 36.84 -9.64
CA LEU A 767 70.51 35.49 -9.56
C LEU A 767 69.81 35.22 -8.23
N LYS A 768 70.33 35.74 -7.11
CA LYS A 768 69.68 35.66 -5.80
C LYS A 768 68.34 36.42 -5.78
N MET A 769 68.28 37.59 -6.42
CA MET A 769 67.04 38.36 -6.57
C MET A 769 66.00 37.60 -7.40
N GLN A 770 66.43 37.00 -8.52
CA GLN A 770 65.56 36.17 -9.37
C GLN A 770 65.04 34.93 -8.63
N LEU A 771 65.90 34.23 -7.89
CA LEU A 771 65.50 33.11 -7.04
C LEU A 771 64.45 33.53 -6.00
N GLN A 772 64.60 34.70 -5.40
CA GLN A 772 63.64 35.21 -4.42
C GLN A 772 62.27 35.52 -5.05
N VAL A 773 62.24 36.02 -6.29
CA VAL A 773 61.00 36.17 -7.07
C VAL A 773 60.37 34.82 -7.40
N TYR A 774 61.17 33.81 -7.78
CA TYR A 774 60.66 32.47 -8.03
C TYR A 774 60.12 31.78 -6.77
N VAL A 775 60.75 31.96 -5.60
CA VAL A 775 60.23 31.46 -4.32
C VAL A 775 58.87 32.08 -3.98
N LEU A 776 58.69 33.39 -4.25
CA LEU A 776 57.39 34.04 -4.06
C LEU A 776 56.33 33.55 -5.06
N GLU A 777 56.71 33.31 -6.31
CA GLU A 777 55.77 32.78 -7.32
C GLU A 777 55.40 31.32 -7.08
N VAL A 778 56.35 30.48 -6.62
CA VAL A 778 56.07 29.11 -6.17
C VAL A 778 55.06 29.13 -5.02
N ARG A 779 55.30 29.96 -3.99
CA ARG A 779 54.37 30.12 -2.86
C ARG A 779 52.98 30.57 -3.31
N ARG A 780 52.90 31.51 -4.26
CA ARG A 780 51.62 31.98 -4.85
C ARG A 780 50.90 30.86 -5.62
N VAL A 781 51.65 29.94 -6.24
CA VAL A 781 51.09 28.75 -6.91
C VAL A 781 50.67 27.69 -5.90
N GLU A 782 51.42 27.49 -4.81
CA GLU A 782 51.05 26.60 -3.69
C GLU A 782 49.74 27.06 -3.03
N GLU A 783 49.62 28.34 -2.66
CA GLU A 783 48.39 28.93 -2.11
C GLU A 783 47.19 28.79 -3.06
N MET A 784 47.44 28.87 -4.38
CA MET A 784 46.41 28.66 -5.41
C MET A 784 46.03 27.18 -5.58
N LEU A 785 46.98 26.25 -5.41
CA LEU A 785 46.74 24.81 -5.43
C LEU A 785 45.96 24.36 -4.21
N GLU A 786 46.34 24.82 -3.01
CA GLU A 786 45.64 24.53 -1.75
C GLU A 786 44.18 25.00 -1.80
N ALA A 787 43.92 26.20 -2.35
CA ALA A 787 42.56 26.67 -2.62
C ALA A 787 41.79 25.76 -3.60
N LYS A 788 42.44 25.23 -4.64
CA LYS A 788 41.82 24.30 -5.60
C LYS A 788 41.62 22.89 -5.05
N GLU A 789 42.46 22.45 -4.11
CA GLU A 789 42.25 21.21 -3.37
C GLU A 789 41.06 21.35 -2.41
N SER A 790 40.92 22.48 -1.71
CA SER A 790 39.74 22.80 -0.89
C SER A 790 38.45 22.83 -1.73
N GLU A 791 38.43 23.53 -2.88
CA GLU A 791 37.28 23.52 -3.80
C GLU A 791 36.92 22.10 -4.26
N ARG A 792 37.94 21.26 -4.54
CA ARG A 792 37.74 19.87 -4.94
C ARG A 792 37.16 19.02 -3.81
N GLU A 793 37.59 19.23 -2.56
CA GLU A 793 37.03 18.55 -1.39
C GLU A 793 35.57 18.95 -1.15
N GLU A 794 35.23 20.23 -1.27
CA GLU A 794 33.85 20.71 -1.19
C GLU A 794 32.95 20.08 -2.27
N ILE A 795 33.42 20.01 -3.52
CA ILE A 795 32.67 19.36 -4.62
C ILE A 795 32.52 17.85 -4.36
N LEU A 796 33.55 17.18 -3.84
CA LEU A 796 33.47 15.77 -3.48
C LEU A 796 32.49 15.53 -2.33
N GLU A 797 32.41 16.42 -1.35
CA GLU A 797 31.43 16.32 -0.26
C GLU A 797 30.01 16.58 -0.77
N GLN A 798 29.80 17.58 -1.63
CA GLN A 798 28.53 17.78 -2.33
C GLN A 798 28.10 16.54 -3.13
N PHE A 799 29.05 15.89 -3.83
CA PHE A 799 28.78 14.65 -4.55
C PHE A 799 28.40 13.51 -3.60
N LYS A 800 29.06 13.37 -2.44
CA LYS A 800 28.65 12.40 -1.40
C LYS A 800 27.24 12.69 -0.88
N THR A 801 26.89 13.95 -0.60
CA THR A 801 25.56 14.30 -0.10
C THR A 801 24.47 14.04 -1.14
N LEU A 802 24.71 14.40 -2.41
CA LEU A 802 23.79 14.10 -3.52
C LEU A 802 23.65 12.60 -3.75
N ASN A 803 24.73 11.83 -3.63
CA ASN A 803 24.68 10.37 -3.74
C ASN A 803 23.92 9.73 -2.56
N CYS A 804 24.07 10.28 -1.34
CA CYS A 804 23.24 9.88 -0.20
C CYS A 804 21.75 10.19 -0.43
N GLU A 805 21.43 11.39 -0.93
CA GLU A 805 20.06 11.77 -1.28
C GLU A 805 19.48 10.86 -2.39
N ALA A 806 20.26 10.57 -3.43
CA ALA A 806 19.87 9.64 -4.49
C ALA A 806 19.54 8.24 -3.94
N THR A 807 20.39 7.67 -3.08
CA THR A 807 20.09 6.37 -2.44
C THR A 807 18.88 6.43 -1.50
N GLN A 808 18.62 7.55 -0.82
CA GLN A 808 17.41 7.72 -0.01
C GLN A 808 16.15 7.79 -0.89
N LEU A 809 16.19 8.51 -2.01
CA LEU A 809 15.10 8.58 -2.98
C LEU A 809 14.86 7.21 -3.63
N GLU A 810 15.90 6.45 -3.96
CA GLU A 810 15.80 5.10 -4.50
C GLU A 810 15.16 4.12 -3.49
N ASN A 811 15.56 4.17 -2.21
CA ASN A 811 14.96 3.38 -1.14
C ASN A 811 13.49 3.76 -0.89
N ASN A 812 13.16 5.05 -0.91
CA ASN A 812 11.77 5.52 -0.82
C ASN A 812 10.95 5.06 -2.02
N ASN A 813 11.50 5.09 -3.23
CA ASN A 813 10.83 4.61 -4.43
C ASN A 813 10.57 3.09 -4.37
N HIS A 814 11.56 2.29 -3.95
CA HIS A 814 11.36 0.85 -3.71
C HIS A 814 10.28 0.57 -2.65
N SER A 815 10.23 1.38 -1.58
CA SER A 815 9.22 1.26 -0.53
C SER A 815 7.81 1.57 -1.06
N LEU A 816 7.66 2.68 -1.80
CA LEU A 816 6.41 3.06 -2.47
C LEU A 816 6.00 2.05 -3.55
N GLU A 817 6.94 1.46 -4.29
CA GLU A 817 6.65 0.42 -5.28
C GLU A 817 6.17 -0.89 -4.61
N SER A 818 6.71 -1.22 -3.43
CA SER A 818 6.25 -2.34 -2.60
C SER A 818 4.83 -2.10 -2.06
N GLU A 819 4.54 -0.88 -1.58
CA GLU A 819 3.19 -0.47 -1.16
C GLU A 819 2.20 -0.45 -2.34
N ALA A 820 2.63 0.03 -3.52
CA ALA A 820 1.84 -0.02 -4.75
C ALA A 820 1.55 -1.46 -5.21
N LYS A 821 2.52 -2.38 -5.08
CA LYS A 821 2.31 -3.82 -5.34
C LYS A 821 1.31 -4.41 -4.34
N SER A 822 1.44 -4.10 -3.05
CA SER A 822 0.55 -4.57 -1.97
C SER A 822 -0.89 -4.07 -2.13
N THR A 823 -1.08 -2.77 -2.39
CA THR A 823 -2.40 -2.17 -2.63
C THR A 823 -3.03 -2.71 -3.92
N LYS A 824 -2.25 -2.95 -4.98
CA LYS A 824 -2.72 -3.56 -6.22
C LYS A 824 -3.13 -5.04 -6.05
N THR A 825 -2.45 -5.80 -5.19
CA THR A 825 -2.91 -7.16 -4.82
C THR A 825 -4.20 -7.12 -4.01
N LEU A 826 -4.31 -6.22 -3.02
CA LEU A 826 -5.54 -6.05 -2.24
C LEU A 826 -6.71 -5.61 -3.12
N LEU A 827 -6.47 -4.71 -4.09
CA LEU A 827 -7.49 -4.29 -5.06
C LEU A 827 -8.01 -5.48 -5.86
N ARG A 828 -7.13 -6.32 -6.41
CA ARG A 828 -7.52 -7.55 -7.13
C ARG A 828 -8.34 -8.50 -6.27
N GLU A 829 -8.00 -8.68 -4.99
CA GLU A 829 -8.84 -9.46 -4.07
C GLU A 829 -10.23 -8.85 -3.88
N LYS A 830 -10.37 -7.52 -3.85
CA LYS A 830 -11.68 -6.86 -3.80
C LYS A 830 -12.42 -6.95 -5.14
N GLU A 831 -11.74 -6.86 -6.28
CA GLU A 831 -12.32 -7.07 -7.61
C GLU A 831 -12.86 -8.49 -7.78
N HIS A 832 -12.12 -9.51 -7.33
CA HIS A 832 -12.60 -10.89 -7.28
C HIS A 832 -13.81 -11.03 -6.33
N ARG A 833 -13.73 -10.48 -5.11
CA ARG A 833 -14.84 -10.48 -4.14
C ARG A 833 -16.10 -9.80 -4.69
N LEU A 834 -15.95 -8.70 -5.43
CA LEU A 834 -17.06 -8.01 -6.09
C LEU A 834 -17.62 -8.84 -7.25
N SER A 835 -16.78 -9.50 -8.04
CA SER A 835 -17.19 -10.40 -9.12
C SER A 835 -17.99 -11.59 -8.57
N ASP A 836 -17.54 -12.19 -7.46
CA ASP A 836 -18.26 -13.26 -6.76
C ASP A 836 -19.61 -12.77 -6.23
N LEU A 837 -19.66 -11.58 -5.60
CA LEU A 837 -20.90 -10.98 -5.12
C LEU A 837 -21.86 -10.65 -6.27
N GLN A 838 -21.36 -10.13 -7.38
CA GLN A 838 -22.15 -9.81 -8.58
C GLN A 838 -22.74 -11.08 -9.20
N ARG A 839 -21.96 -12.16 -9.31
CA ARG A 839 -22.46 -13.47 -9.74
C ARG A 839 -23.55 -13.99 -8.80
N ASN A 840 -23.32 -13.94 -7.48
CA ASN A 840 -24.33 -14.33 -6.50
C ASN A 840 -25.61 -13.47 -6.63
N LEU A 841 -25.50 -12.19 -6.98
CA LEU A 841 -26.64 -11.29 -7.18
C LEU A 841 -27.43 -11.72 -8.43
N VAL A 842 -26.76 -11.99 -9.55
CA VAL A 842 -27.38 -12.53 -10.77
C VAL A 842 -28.06 -13.89 -10.52
N ASP A 843 -27.42 -14.79 -9.76
CA ASP A 843 -28.01 -16.08 -9.38
C ASP A 843 -29.28 -15.89 -8.51
N LYS A 844 -29.34 -14.82 -7.69
CA LYS A 844 -30.54 -14.45 -6.91
C LYS A 844 -31.61 -13.74 -7.74
N GLU A 845 -31.23 -12.90 -8.69
CA GLU A 845 -32.15 -12.29 -9.66
C GLU A 845 -32.84 -13.37 -10.50
N GLY A 846 -32.09 -14.35 -11.02
CA GLY A 846 -32.66 -15.51 -11.73
C GLY A 846 -33.63 -16.31 -10.87
N LEU A 847 -33.34 -16.49 -9.57
CA LEU A 847 -34.27 -17.13 -8.64
C LEU A 847 -35.53 -16.27 -8.42
N ILE A 848 -35.39 -14.95 -8.26
CA ILE A 848 -36.52 -14.02 -8.12
C ILE A 848 -37.40 -14.06 -9.35
N SER A 849 -36.85 -13.96 -10.57
CA SER A 849 -37.63 -14.06 -11.81
C SER A 849 -38.32 -15.41 -11.96
N SER A 850 -37.74 -16.50 -11.45
CA SER A 850 -38.42 -17.81 -11.40
C SER A 850 -39.61 -17.83 -10.44
N TYR A 851 -39.54 -17.11 -9.32
CA TYR A 851 -40.67 -16.94 -8.40
C TYR A 851 -41.71 -15.95 -8.94
N GLU A 852 -41.31 -14.88 -9.61
CA GLU A 852 -42.21 -13.93 -10.28
C GLU A 852 -43.02 -14.65 -11.37
N SER A 853 -42.39 -15.51 -12.17
CA SER A 853 -43.10 -16.37 -13.14
C SER A 853 -44.11 -17.29 -12.46
N GLN A 854 -43.72 -17.99 -11.38
CA GLN A 854 -44.64 -18.84 -10.62
C GLN A 854 -45.80 -18.07 -10.00
N ILE A 855 -45.55 -16.86 -9.48
CA ILE A 855 -46.60 -15.97 -8.96
C ILE A 855 -47.53 -15.53 -10.09
N SER A 856 -47.02 -15.22 -11.28
CA SER A 856 -47.84 -14.88 -12.45
C SER A 856 -48.71 -16.06 -12.90
N ASP A 857 -48.14 -17.27 -12.97
CA ASP A 857 -48.87 -18.49 -13.33
C ASP A 857 -49.97 -18.82 -12.31
N LEU A 858 -49.68 -18.72 -11.01
CA LEU A 858 -50.67 -18.88 -9.93
C LEU A 858 -51.73 -17.78 -9.98
N THR A 859 -51.36 -16.53 -10.28
CA THR A 859 -52.30 -15.42 -10.43
C THR A 859 -53.25 -15.66 -11.62
N HIS A 860 -52.75 -16.14 -12.76
CA HIS A 860 -53.59 -16.54 -13.89
C HIS A 860 -54.51 -17.72 -13.55
N GLN A 861 -54.05 -18.69 -12.76
CA GLN A 861 -54.89 -19.79 -12.27
C GLN A 861 -55.99 -19.28 -11.33
N VAL A 862 -55.67 -18.38 -10.39
CA VAL A 862 -56.66 -17.75 -9.49
C VAL A 862 -57.70 -16.98 -10.30
N VAL A 863 -57.30 -16.11 -11.23
CA VAL A 863 -58.24 -15.36 -12.10
C VAL A 863 -59.10 -16.30 -12.96
N SER A 864 -58.56 -17.43 -13.43
CA SER A 864 -59.34 -18.46 -14.13
C SER A 864 -60.37 -19.13 -13.23
N LEU A 865 -60.00 -19.45 -11.98
CA LEU A 865 -60.91 -20.03 -10.99
C LEU A 865 -61.99 -19.02 -10.54
N GLU A 866 -61.64 -17.74 -10.38
CA GLU A 866 -62.59 -16.65 -10.11
C GLU A 866 -63.58 -16.45 -11.28
N SER A 867 -63.10 -16.50 -12.51
CA SER A 867 -63.94 -16.48 -13.72
C SER A 867 -64.89 -17.68 -13.80
N GLN A 868 -64.41 -18.87 -13.43
CA GLN A 868 -65.25 -20.06 -13.31
C GLN A 868 -66.28 -19.93 -12.18
N LEU A 869 -65.88 -19.42 -11.01
CA LEU A 869 -66.74 -19.26 -9.84
C LEU A 869 -67.82 -18.20 -10.08
N THR A 870 -67.49 -17.07 -10.71
CA THR A 870 -68.47 -16.06 -11.15
C THR A 870 -69.42 -16.62 -12.21
N SER A 871 -68.92 -17.42 -13.17
CA SER A 871 -69.78 -18.14 -14.13
C SER A 871 -70.72 -19.13 -13.44
N LYS A 872 -70.26 -19.87 -12.42
CA LYS A 872 -71.11 -20.76 -11.61
C LYS A 872 -72.14 -19.97 -10.79
N ASN A 873 -71.75 -18.85 -10.15
CA ASN A 873 -72.67 -17.98 -9.43
C ASN A 873 -73.74 -17.38 -10.36
N ASN A 874 -73.38 -16.96 -11.57
CA ASN A 874 -74.34 -16.50 -12.58
C ASN A 874 -75.32 -17.59 -13.02
N ASN A 875 -74.90 -18.87 -13.00
CA ASN A 875 -75.80 -19.99 -13.25
C ASN A 875 -76.66 -20.34 -12.03
N ILE A 876 -76.14 -20.19 -10.80
CA ILE A 876 -76.92 -20.31 -9.56
C ILE A 876 -78.01 -19.23 -9.55
N ALA A 877 -77.68 -17.96 -9.80
CA ALA A 877 -78.65 -16.87 -9.85
C ALA A 877 -79.75 -17.08 -10.91
N LYS A 878 -79.43 -17.70 -12.06
CA LYS A 878 -80.44 -18.13 -13.04
C LYS A 878 -81.34 -19.24 -12.50
N LEU A 879 -80.77 -20.27 -11.87
CA LEU A 879 -81.53 -21.36 -11.28
C LEU A 879 -82.39 -20.90 -10.08
N GLU A 880 -81.92 -19.91 -9.31
CA GLU A 880 -82.70 -19.24 -8.26
C GLU A 880 -83.88 -18.47 -8.87
N HIS A 881 -83.65 -17.72 -9.96
CA HIS A 881 -84.72 -17.04 -10.69
C HIS A 881 -85.73 -18.01 -11.31
N ASP A 882 -85.28 -19.11 -11.92
CA ASP A 882 -86.14 -20.18 -12.44
C ASP A 882 -86.95 -20.83 -11.30
N LEU A 883 -86.34 -21.04 -10.13
CA LEU A 883 -86.99 -21.61 -8.95
C LEU A 883 -88.01 -20.65 -8.35
N ASP A 884 -87.74 -19.34 -8.31
CA ASP A 884 -88.69 -18.32 -7.89
C ASP A 884 -89.85 -18.19 -8.89
N ALA A 885 -89.59 -18.26 -10.20
CA ALA A 885 -90.65 -18.37 -11.21
C ALA A 885 -91.50 -19.64 -11.02
N CYS A 886 -90.88 -20.78 -10.67
CA CYS A 886 -91.63 -21.99 -10.28
C CYS A 886 -92.44 -21.78 -8.99
N ARG A 887 -91.92 -21.06 -7.99
CA ARG A 887 -92.68 -20.71 -6.76
C ARG A 887 -93.87 -19.80 -7.07
N GLU A 888 -93.73 -18.82 -7.97
CA GLU A 888 -94.84 -17.99 -8.46
C GLU A 888 -95.88 -18.83 -9.22
N ILE A 889 -95.45 -19.76 -10.08
CA ILE A 889 -96.37 -20.69 -10.74
C ILE A 889 -97.08 -21.56 -9.70
N CYS A 890 -96.39 -22.10 -8.70
CA CYS A 890 -97.02 -22.85 -7.62
C CYS A 890 -98.03 -21.98 -6.83
N SER A 891 -97.70 -20.73 -6.49
CA SER A 891 -98.60 -19.84 -5.75
C SER A 891 -99.83 -19.41 -6.57
N THR A 892 -99.67 -19.21 -7.88
CA THR A 892 -100.82 -18.96 -8.78
C THR A 892 -101.69 -20.21 -8.97
N VAL A 893 -101.10 -21.41 -9.01
CA VAL A 893 -101.85 -22.68 -9.01
C VAL A 893 -102.57 -22.92 -7.68
N ASP A 894 -101.94 -22.66 -6.54
CA ASP A 894 -102.58 -22.77 -5.22
C ASP A 894 -103.67 -21.72 -5.02
N SER A 895 -103.49 -20.50 -5.54
CA SER A 895 -104.54 -19.48 -5.61
C SER A 895 -105.70 -19.92 -6.51
N ALA A 896 -105.43 -20.47 -7.69
CA ALA A 896 -106.46 -21.01 -8.58
C ALA A 896 -107.21 -22.19 -7.94
N LYS A 897 -106.50 -23.06 -7.22
CA LYS A 897 -107.05 -24.17 -6.43
C LYS A 897 -107.91 -23.66 -5.27
N PHE A 898 -107.47 -22.63 -4.55
CA PHE A 898 -108.27 -21.99 -3.49
C PHE A 898 -109.57 -21.40 -4.07
N ASN A 899 -109.48 -20.63 -5.15
CA ASN A 899 -110.65 -20.07 -5.84
C ASN A 899 -111.60 -21.17 -6.37
N LEU A 900 -111.07 -22.27 -6.91
CA LEU A 900 -111.88 -23.43 -7.31
C LEU A 900 -112.53 -24.10 -6.09
N ASN A 901 -111.85 -24.17 -4.95
CA ASN A 901 -112.37 -24.74 -3.71
C ASN A 901 -113.45 -23.84 -3.08
N GLU A 902 -113.32 -22.51 -3.13
CA GLU A 902 -114.40 -21.60 -2.74
C GLU A 902 -115.61 -21.74 -3.67
N ARG A 903 -115.39 -21.86 -4.99
CA ARG A 903 -116.48 -22.14 -5.94
C ARG A 903 -117.13 -23.50 -5.69
N LEU A 904 -116.35 -24.52 -5.33
CA LEU A 904 -116.87 -25.85 -4.94
C LEU A 904 -117.73 -25.74 -3.68
N ASN A 905 -117.20 -25.12 -2.61
CA ASN A 905 -117.92 -24.85 -1.36
C ASN A 905 -119.20 -24.03 -1.61
N HIS A 906 -119.18 -23.07 -2.53
CA HIS A 906 -120.37 -22.30 -2.90
C HIS A 906 -121.43 -23.19 -3.60
N VAL A 907 -121.02 -24.06 -4.52
CA VAL A 907 -121.91 -25.04 -5.16
C VAL A 907 -122.43 -26.06 -4.14
N GLU A 908 -121.62 -26.47 -3.17
CA GLU A 908 -122.00 -27.39 -2.11
C GLU A 908 -123.01 -26.75 -1.13
N ASN A 909 -122.82 -25.47 -0.79
CA ASN A 909 -123.81 -24.67 -0.05
C ASN A 909 -125.12 -24.48 -0.84
N LEU A 910 -125.06 -24.26 -2.15
CA LEU A 910 -126.26 -24.20 -3.01
C LEU A 910 -126.96 -25.56 -3.09
N LYS A 911 -126.20 -26.67 -3.17
CA LYS A 911 -126.72 -28.03 -3.09
C LYS A 911 -127.40 -28.28 -1.74
N GLN A 912 -126.79 -27.88 -0.63
CA GLN A 912 -127.39 -28.02 0.69
C GLN A 912 -128.70 -27.23 0.79
N LYS A 913 -128.73 -25.97 0.32
CA LYS A 913 -129.98 -25.18 0.27
C LYS A 913 -131.05 -25.85 -0.59
N ALA A 914 -130.70 -26.40 -1.75
CA ALA A 914 -131.65 -27.16 -2.58
C ALA A 914 -132.11 -28.47 -1.89
N GLU A 915 -131.26 -29.12 -1.09
CA GLU A 915 -131.64 -30.28 -0.27
C GLU A 915 -132.55 -29.89 0.91
N GLU A 916 -132.35 -28.71 1.52
CA GLU A 916 -133.21 -28.12 2.54
C GLU A 916 -134.57 -27.68 1.96
N GLU A 917 -134.60 -27.00 0.82
CA GLU A 917 -135.82 -26.67 0.07
C GLU A 917 -136.59 -27.94 -0.32
N ARG A 918 -135.89 -28.98 -0.80
CA ARG A 918 -136.49 -30.29 -1.09
C ARG A 918 -137.08 -30.96 0.16
N LEU A 919 -136.46 -30.78 1.34
CA LEU A 919 -136.99 -31.28 2.61
C LEU A 919 -138.21 -30.46 3.08
N GLN A 920 -138.19 -29.13 2.92
CA GLN A 920 -139.33 -28.26 3.19
C GLN A 920 -140.52 -28.62 2.28
N LEU A 921 -140.30 -28.77 0.98
CA LEU A 921 -141.33 -29.22 0.04
C LEU A 921 -141.86 -30.62 0.36
N LEU A 922 -141.05 -31.52 0.91
CA LEU A 922 -141.52 -32.83 1.40
C LEU A 922 -142.38 -32.71 2.66
N ASP A 923 -142.08 -31.78 3.57
CA ASP A 923 -142.91 -31.53 4.76
C ASP A 923 -144.20 -30.77 4.40
N GLU A 924 -144.14 -29.82 3.47
CA GLU A 924 -145.34 -29.19 2.87
C GLU A 924 -146.22 -30.25 2.18
N LEU A 925 -145.65 -31.17 1.40
CA LEU A 925 -146.39 -32.29 0.83
C LEU A 925 -146.98 -33.21 1.91
N SER A 926 -146.25 -33.46 3.00
CA SER A 926 -146.75 -34.22 4.16
C SER A 926 -147.97 -33.54 4.79
N ILE A 927 -147.88 -32.24 5.07
CA ILE A 927 -148.96 -31.41 5.63
C ILE A 927 -150.16 -31.36 4.67
N LEU A 928 -149.91 -31.18 3.36
CA LEU A 928 -150.94 -31.17 2.33
C LEU A 928 -151.63 -32.54 2.21
N ASN A 929 -150.88 -33.64 2.37
CA ASN A 929 -151.43 -34.99 2.36
C ASN A 929 -152.28 -35.26 3.63
N VAL A 930 -151.86 -34.74 4.80
CA VAL A 930 -152.68 -34.75 6.02
C VAL A 930 -153.94 -33.88 5.88
N GLN A 931 -153.87 -32.74 5.18
CA GLN A 931 -155.04 -31.95 4.82
C GLN A 931 -155.96 -32.68 3.83
N LEU A 932 -155.40 -33.33 2.79
CA LEU A 932 -156.15 -34.15 1.85
C LEU A 932 -156.88 -35.29 2.55
N GLU A 933 -156.23 -35.97 3.51
CA GLU A 933 -156.84 -37.05 4.28
C GLU A 933 -157.92 -36.52 5.23
N ARG A 934 -157.76 -35.30 5.78
CA ARG A 934 -158.84 -34.59 6.48
C ARG A 934 -160.01 -34.26 5.56
N GLU A 935 -159.77 -33.73 4.35
CA GLU A 935 -160.85 -33.47 3.39
C GLU A 935 -161.54 -34.76 2.93
N ARG A 936 -160.80 -35.86 2.73
CA ARG A 936 -161.38 -37.20 2.51
C ARG A 936 -162.24 -37.66 3.67
N SER A 937 -161.80 -37.45 4.92
CA SER A 937 -162.61 -37.78 6.10
C SER A 937 -163.88 -36.93 6.19
N LYS A 938 -163.81 -35.63 5.84
CA LYS A 938 -164.97 -34.74 5.76
C LYS A 938 -165.94 -35.20 4.66
N VAL A 939 -165.43 -35.53 3.47
CA VAL A 939 -166.24 -36.09 2.38
C VAL A 939 -166.92 -37.38 2.84
N SER A 940 -166.20 -38.29 3.50
CA SER A 940 -166.80 -39.52 4.07
C SER A 940 -167.88 -39.22 5.11
N THR A 941 -167.71 -38.22 5.98
CA THR A 941 -168.79 -37.80 6.90
C THR A 941 -169.97 -37.15 6.19
N LEU A 942 -169.74 -36.39 5.12
CA LEU A 942 -170.81 -35.83 4.29
C LEU A 942 -171.55 -36.91 3.51
N GLU A 943 -170.86 -37.93 3.00
CA GLU A 943 -171.45 -39.12 2.39
C GLU A 943 -172.30 -39.91 3.40
N SER A 944 -171.85 -40.04 4.65
CA SER A 944 -172.67 -40.62 5.73
C SER A 944 -173.94 -39.81 5.97
N VAL A 945 -173.83 -38.50 6.17
CA VAL A 945 -175.00 -37.62 6.40
C VAL A 945 -175.94 -37.59 5.19
N LEU A 946 -175.41 -37.65 3.97
CA LEU A 946 -176.21 -37.77 2.75
C LEU A 946 -176.93 -39.13 2.66
N ASN A 947 -176.29 -40.20 3.11
CA ASN A 947 -176.88 -41.54 3.19
C ASN A 947 -177.97 -41.61 4.28
N ASP A 948 -177.74 -41.00 5.44
CA ASP A 948 -178.73 -40.91 6.53
C ASP A 948 -179.95 -40.08 6.08
N SER A 949 -179.73 -38.94 5.42
CA SER A 949 -180.78 -38.12 4.81
C SER A 949 -181.58 -38.88 3.74
N ARG A 950 -180.91 -39.72 2.92
CA ARG A 950 -181.59 -40.61 1.95
C ARG A 950 -182.44 -41.67 2.65
N GLN A 951 -181.95 -42.28 3.74
CA GLN A 951 -182.75 -43.24 4.53
C GLN A 951 -183.94 -42.58 5.22
N GLU A 952 -183.80 -41.35 5.71
CA GLU A 952 -184.89 -40.59 6.33
C GLU A 952 -185.97 -40.21 5.30
N CYS A 953 -185.57 -39.77 4.11
CA CYS A 953 -186.49 -39.51 3.00
C CYS A 953 -187.24 -40.79 2.55
N MET A 954 -186.57 -41.94 2.54
CA MET A 954 -187.18 -43.24 2.25
C MET A 954 -188.19 -43.66 3.33
N LYS A 955 -187.89 -43.43 4.62
CA LYS A 955 -188.84 -43.65 5.74
C LYS A 955 -190.08 -42.74 5.63
N LEU A 956 -189.90 -41.46 5.29
CA LEU A 956 -191.00 -40.53 5.08
C LEU A 956 -191.90 -40.95 3.89
N THR A 957 -191.31 -41.47 2.82
CA THR A 957 -192.05 -41.98 1.66
C THR A 957 -192.93 -43.18 2.01
N ILE A 958 -192.41 -44.13 2.80
CA ILE A 958 -193.18 -45.28 3.30
C ILE A 958 -194.34 -44.80 4.21
N ASN A 959 -194.08 -43.84 5.09
CA ASN A 959 -195.11 -43.32 6.00
C ASN A 959 -196.22 -42.56 5.25
N ASN A 960 -195.90 -41.88 4.15
CA ASN A 960 -196.88 -41.19 3.32
C ASN A 960 -197.80 -42.18 2.57
N ASN A 961 -197.25 -43.27 2.04
CA ASN A 961 -198.06 -44.33 1.40
C ASN A 961 -199.06 -44.96 2.41
N ASN A 962 -198.62 -45.22 3.65
CA ASN A 962 -199.49 -45.74 4.71
C ASN A 962 -200.61 -44.75 5.14
N LEU A 963 -200.46 -43.46 4.87
CA LEU A 963 -201.50 -42.45 5.12
C LEU A 963 -202.48 -42.34 3.95
N VAL A 964 -202.02 -42.55 2.70
CA VAL A 964 -202.88 -42.59 1.51
C VAL A 964 -203.82 -43.81 1.55
N GLU A 965 -203.31 -44.99 1.86
CA GLU A 965 -204.13 -46.22 1.98
C GLU A 965 -205.23 -46.08 3.04
N ARG A 966 -204.94 -45.37 4.14
CA ARG A 966 -205.93 -45.04 5.20
C ARG A 966 -206.96 -43.98 4.78
N LEU A 967 -206.69 -43.16 3.77
CA LEU A 967 -207.63 -42.18 3.23
C LEU A 967 -208.62 -42.84 2.26
N GLU A 968 -208.15 -43.74 1.38
CA GLU A 968 -209.02 -44.51 0.47
C GLU A 968 -210.01 -45.38 1.23
N ASP A 969 -209.56 -46.03 2.32
CA ASP A 969 -210.41 -46.85 3.20
C ASP A 969 -211.42 -46.01 4.02
N GLY A 970 -211.20 -44.69 4.14
CA GLY A 970 -212.16 -43.73 4.67
C GLY A 970 -213.20 -43.28 3.64
N GLU A 971 -212.77 -43.07 2.40
CA GLU A 971 -213.64 -42.63 1.29
C GLU A 971 -214.69 -43.69 0.90
N GLN A 972 -214.33 -44.98 0.89
CA GLN A 972 -215.28 -46.05 0.62
C GLN A 972 -216.39 -46.13 1.68
N LYS A 973 -216.07 -45.87 2.96
CA LYS A 973 -217.05 -45.82 4.05
C LYS A 973 -218.00 -44.62 3.93
N SER A 974 -217.52 -43.50 3.40
CA SER A 974 -218.36 -42.31 3.10
C SER A 974 -219.40 -42.61 2.01
N LYS A 975 -218.99 -43.24 0.89
CA LYS A 975 -219.91 -43.64 -0.20
C LYS A 975 -221.03 -44.58 0.28
N HIS A 976 -220.71 -45.57 1.12
CA HIS A 976 -221.71 -46.50 1.69
C HIS A 976 -222.76 -45.84 2.60
N ILE A 977 -222.42 -44.71 3.23
CA ILE A 977 -223.37 -43.94 4.05
C ILE A 977 -224.29 -43.10 3.14
N ILE A 978 -223.78 -42.56 2.04
CA ILE A 978 -224.55 -41.75 1.08
C ILE A 978 -225.64 -42.58 0.39
N GLU A 979 -225.34 -43.79 -0.11
CA GLU A 979 -226.35 -44.67 -0.74
C GLU A 979 -227.48 -45.06 0.23
N LYS A 980 -227.18 -45.23 1.53
CA LYS A 980 -228.20 -45.48 2.57
C LYS A 980 -229.05 -44.24 2.87
N LEU A 981 -228.47 -43.05 2.76
CA LEU A 981 -229.20 -41.80 2.93
C LEU A 981 -230.20 -41.58 1.79
N GLU A 982 -229.83 -41.91 0.55
CA GLU A 982 -230.75 -41.74 -0.60
C GLU A 982 -231.91 -42.75 -0.59
N LYS A 983 -231.68 -44.00 -0.15
CA LYS A 983 -232.75 -45.00 0.05
C LYS A 983 -233.77 -44.57 1.12
N THR A 984 -233.31 -44.08 2.27
CA THR A 984 -234.21 -43.62 3.33
C THR A 984 -234.96 -42.34 2.94
N LYS A 985 -234.37 -41.49 2.09
CA LYS A 985 -234.98 -40.26 1.58
C LYS A 985 -236.09 -40.51 0.54
N SER A 986 -236.01 -41.58 -0.26
CA SER A 986 -237.07 -41.96 -1.20
C SER A 986 -238.28 -42.60 -0.48
N GLU A 987 -238.04 -43.46 0.50
CA GLU A 987 -239.09 -44.07 1.35
C GLU A 987 -239.87 -43.01 2.16
N LEU A 988 -239.18 -41.99 2.69
CA LEU A 988 -239.79 -40.92 3.47
C LEU A 988 -240.70 -40.00 2.62
N ASN A 989 -240.39 -39.81 1.34
CA ASN A 989 -241.23 -39.03 0.43
C ASN A 989 -242.56 -39.75 0.08
N LEU A 990 -242.55 -41.07 -0.03
CA LEU A 990 -243.77 -41.86 -0.25
C LEU A 990 -244.73 -41.79 0.96
N CYS A 991 -244.19 -41.71 2.17
CA CYS A 991 -244.98 -41.48 3.39
C CYS A 991 -245.52 -40.04 3.52
N ARG A 992 -244.89 -39.05 2.87
CA ARG A 992 -245.35 -37.66 2.87
C ARG A 992 -246.55 -37.41 1.96
N SER A 993 -246.65 -38.15 0.85
CA SER A 993 -247.82 -38.10 -0.05
C SER A 993 -249.09 -38.72 0.57
N THR A 994 -248.98 -39.63 1.54
CA THR A 994 -250.14 -40.22 2.21
C THR A 994 -250.64 -39.37 3.39
N ILE A 995 -249.73 -38.73 4.14
CA ILE A 995 -250.10 -37.84 5.27
C ILE A 995 -250.90 -36.62 4.80
N THR A 996 -250.50 -35.98 3.68
CA THR A 996 -251.22 -34.82 3.12
C THR A 996 -252.60 -35.15 2.55
N SER A 997 -252.94 -36.44 2.37
CA SER A 997 -254.29 -36.89 2.08
C SER A 997 -255.18 -36.89 3.32
N LEU A 998 -254.65 -37.29 4.48
CA LEU A 998 -255.39 -37.45 5.73
C LEU A 998 -255.62 -36.11 6.46
N GLU A 999 -254.74 -35.13 6.29
CA GLU A 999 -254.93 -33.79 6.85
C GLU A 999 -256.14 -33.03 6.26
N LYS A 1000 -256.60 -33.41 5.06
CA LYS A 1000 -257.83 -32.87 4.45
C LYS A 1000 -259.11 -33.35 5.15
N GLU A 1001 -259.09 -34.51 5.81
CA GLU A 1001 -260.27 -35.05 6.50
C GLU A 1001 -260.40 -34.52 7.94
N ILE A 1002 -259.28 -34.35 8.66
CA ILE A 1002 -259.28 -33.99 10.08
C ILE A 1002 -259.83 -32.58 10.36
N ASN A 1003 -259.60 -31.60 9.47
CA ASN A 1003 -260.05 -30.23 9.68
C ASN A 1003 -261.57 -30.04 9.50
N VAL A 1004 -262.27 -31.00 8.89
CA VAL A 1004 -263.75 -31.00 8.82
C VAL A 1004 -264.36 -31.30 10.20
N LEU A 1005 -263.72 -32.16 11.00
CA LEU A 1005 -264.25 -32.64 12.28
C LEU A 1005 -263.99 -31.70 13.48
N LYS A 1006 -262.90 -30.92 13.46
CA LYS A 1006 -262.63 -29.94 14.55
C LYS A 1006 -263.63 -28.78 14.61
N ARG A 1007 -264.46 -28.60 13.59
CA ARG A 1007 -265.50 -27.57 13.51
C ARG A 1007 -266.76 -27.89 14.34
N GLN A 1008 -266.79 -29.01 15.07
CA GLN A 1008 -267.97 -29.50 15.80
C GLN A 1008 -267.79 -29.71 17.32
N LEU A 1009 -266.56 -29.61 17.88
CA LEU A 1009 -266.30 -30.08 19.25
C LEU A 1009 -266.34 -28.98 20.34
N ASN A 1010 -266.03 -27.72 20.00
CA ASN A 1010 -265.86 -26.67 21.02
C ASN A 1010 -267.15 -25.92 21.40
N ASP A 1011 -268.25 -26.08 20.65
CA ASP A 1011 -269.56 -25.52 21.00
C ASP A 1011 -270.15 -26.11 22.30
N VAL A 1012 -269.58 -27.19 22.84
CA VAL A 1012 -270.19 -27.99 23.93
C VAL A 1012 -269.52 -27.80 25.30
N LYS A 1013 -268.29 -27.25 25.38
CA LYS A 1013 -267.47 -27.39 26.60
C LYS A 1013 -267.48 -26.26 27.64
N PHE A 1014 -268.08 -25.09 27.38
CA PHE A 1014 -268.13 -24.01 28.39
C PHE A 1014 -269.50 -23.72 29.02
N GLU A 1015 -270.59 -24.31 28.52
CA GLU A 1015 -271.87 -24.38 29.29
C GLU A 1015 -271.71 -25.17 30.60
N LYS A 1016 -270.66 -26.01 30.73
CA LYS A 1016 -270.54 -27.00 31.81
C LYS A 1016 -269.79 -26.55 33.08
N ALA A 1017 -269.09 -25.41 33.08
CA ALA A 1017 -268.36 -24.94 34.27
C ALA A 1017 -269.23 -24.12 35.27
N LYS A 1018 -270.51 -23.92 34.94
CA LYS A 1018 -271.43 -22.97 35.61
C LYS A 1018 -271.98 -23.43 36.99
N LEU A 1019 -271.57 -24.58 37.55
CA LEU A 1019 -272.46 -25.33 38.45
C LEU A 1019 -271.95 -26.01 39.74
N GLU A 1020 -270.67 -25.97 40.15
CA GLU A 1020 -270.20 -26.87 41.24
C GLU A 1020 -269.39 -26.25 42.40
N GLN A 1021 -269.59 -24.97 42.77
CA GLN A 1021 -269.00 -24.40 44.01
C GLN A 1021 -269.95 -23.56 44.91
N THR A 1022 -271.28 -23.60 44.73
CA THR A 1022 -272.26 -22.97 45.66
C THR A 1022 -272.74 -23.90 46.79
N ARG A 1023 -271.99 -24.94 47.15
CA ARG A 1023 -272.36 -25.94 48.18
C ARG A 1023 -271.11 -26.56 48.83
N ARG A 1024 -270.49 -25.97 49.86
CA ARG A 1024 -271.00 -25.07 50.91
C ARG A 1024 -269.93 -24.05 51.31
N GLU A 1025 -270.24 -22.81 51.67
CA GLU A 1025 -271.47 -22.03 51.46
C GLU A 1025 -271.08 -20.54 51.60
N PHE A 1026 -271.87 -19.64 51.02
CA PHE A 1026 -271.81 -18.18 51.18
C PHE A 1026 -270.59 -17.60 51.95
N HIS A 1027 -269.65 -16.99 51.24
CA HIS A 1027 -269.95 -15.72 50.59
C HIS A 1027 -269.41 -15.75 49.15
N SER A 1028 -270.24 -15.41 48.16
CA SER A 1028 -270.71 -14.04 47.92
C SER A 1028 -269.51 -13.15 47.56
N THR A 1029 -269.45 -12.54 46.39
CA THR A 1029 -270.48 -12.47 45.34
C THR A 1029 -269.69 -12.21 44.06
N THR A 1030 -269.91 -13.00 43.00
CA THR A 1030 -270.99 -12.67 42.06
C THR A 1030 -270.79 -11.27 41.48
N LEU A 1031 -269.67 -11.11 40.81
CA LEU A 1031 -269.62 -10.69 39.42
C LEU A 1031 -268.92 -11.79 38.62
#